data_AF-A0A5D2XHH2-F1
#
_entry.id   AF-A0A5D2XHH2-F1
#
_cell.length_a   1.000
_cell.length_b   1.000
_cell.length_c   1.000
_cell.angle_alpha   90.00
_cell.angle_beta   90.00
_cell.angle_gamma   90.00
#
_symmetry.space_group_name_H-M   'P 1'
#
loop_
_entity.id
_entity.type
_entity.pdbx_description
1 polymer ?
#
loop_
_entity_poly.entity_id
_entity_poly.type
_entity_poly.pdbx_seq_one_letter_code
_entity_poly.pdbx_strand_id
1 'polypeptide(L)'
;MKPRVTSSWKSLLYYFFFLLVVVLFSCSQSITAQTNATTDPSEVKALNSIFQQWNAQAVASWNTTGDPCSGTALTQSLSEFEDPSNNPAITCDCSFNDNTVCHITRLRVFGLDKRGALPKELLDLPYLDFLKLDRNFFSGPLPAFIGNMSRLGLLSLAHNNLSGTIPKEFGNLKKLYLLSLGNNDIFGKLPPELGNLAELGELYINSCALSGEIPSTFAKLKELRTVWASDNAFTGKIPDFFGNLTKLTALRFQGNSFEGPIPSSLGNLTSLTSLRIGDIYNGSSSSLDFIRNLKNLTDLVLRNVLLTGNLPSYITEIQYLQKLDLSFNNLTGRIPSVLFTMKSLEYLFLGNNGLSGSIPSQKSETLTTIDLSYNFLSGNLPSWVNSRLQLNLVANNFTFNSSINRLLPGLECLQRSFPCFRNAPRYANFSIKCGGPAMIADGISFDVDNSTLGPATFNISSIRKWAVSNAGLFAERPIQQYVQNFAGTVSGTNTPKLYETSRLSPGSLRYYGLGLENGSYTVRLFFAETGFPELASQSWKSLGRRVFDVYIQGTRQLRDFDISKEAGGVNKAIIRNFTTNVTGNHLEIHLFWAGKGTTGIPTTGTYGPAISAISVAPNFKPSVSGLPPDNPKKKKHTALIAGVTIPVVALALILIFSILYMKREKEDDDDDDDEVLLGISPRPNTFSYSELKAATEDFNPSNKLGEGGFGPVYKGTLSDGKVVAVKQLSVASNQGKDQFVTEIATISAVQHRNLVKLYGCCIGGNRRLLVYEYLVNKSLDHALWGQKDLHLDWPTRFNICLLTAKGLAYLHEESRPKIVHRDVKASNILLDAELCPKISDFGLAKLYDDKKTHITSRAAGTVGYLAPEYAMRGHLTEKVDVFSFGVVALEIITGRPNSDNRLEDGRVYLLNWAWTLHENNQLLSLLDPTLAEFDENEALRVIGVAFLCTQASPSLRPSMSRVIAMLVGDTEVGNVTTKPSYLTDCDFKDVTGDYEDKTDTFMDEESQKSNASDHSSNGIKSKNNTLSGLNDQPMLSPVNVSGFRESIGEGR
;
A
#
# COMPACT_ATOMS: atom_id res chain seq x y z
N MET A 1 -125.23 -10.91 17.56
CA MET A 1 -125.46 -11.47 16.22
C MET A 1 -124.19 -12.18 15.75
N LYS A 2 -124.27 -13.47 15.40
CA LYS A 2 -123.33 -14.18 14.50
C LYS A 2 -123.33 -13.46 13.11
N PRO A 3 -122.30 -13.56 12.23
CA PRO A 3 -121.73 -14.84 11.76
C PRO A 3 -120.28 -14.91 11.21
N ARG A 4 -119.86 -16.18 10.97
CA ARG A 4 -119.04 -16.79 9.88
C ARG A 4 -117.50 -16.58 9.74
N VAL A 5 -116.79 -17.62 10.21
CA VAL A 5 -115.63 -18.40 9.67
C VAL A 5 -115.14 -18.10 8.24
N THR A 6 -113.80 -18.01 8.04
CA THR A 6 -113.01 -18.83 7.09
C THR A 6 -111.47 -18.74 7.31
N SER A 7 -110.82 -19.92 7.36
CA SER A 7 -109.54 -20.30 6.73
C SER A 7 -108.29 -19.40 6.82
N SER A 8 -107.36 -19.65 7.76
CA SER A 8 -105.91 -19.35 7.57
C SER A 8 -104.93 -20.04 8.56
N TRP A 9 -105.23 -21.18 9.19
CA TRP A 9 -104.36 -21.73 10.26
C TRP A 9 -103.99 -23.22 10.14
N LYS A 10 -104.28 -23.87 9.01
CA LYS A 10 -103.80 -25.25 8.72
C LYS A 10 -102.61 -25.32 7.76
N SER A 11 -102.19 -24.19 7.18
CA SER A 11 -100.96 -24.10 6.36
C SER A 11 -99.70 -23.79 7.18
N LEU A 12 -99.83 -23.24 8.40
CA LEU A 12 -98.66 -22.92 9.22
C LEU A 12 -98.06 -24.14 9.94
N LEU A 13 -98.88 -25.14 10.32
CA LEU A 13 -98.36 -26.34 11.00
C LEU A 13 -97.67 -27.33 10.06
N TYR A 14 -98.09 -27.41 8.79
CA TYR A 14 -97.38 -28.22 7.78
C TYR A 14 -96.07 -27.56 7.35
N TYR A 15 -96.01 -26.22 7.28
CA TYR A 15 -94.74 -25.52 7.06
C TYR A 15 -93.80 -25.65 8.27
N PHE A 16 -94.31 -25.63 9.50
CA PHE A 16 -93.46 -25.77 10.70
C PHE A 16 -92.88 -27.19 10.84
N PHE A 17 -93.65 -28.24 10.52
CA PHE A 17 -93.15 -29.63 10.60
C PHE A 17 -92.21 -29.99 9.44
N PHE A 18 -92.44 -29.43 8.23
CA PHE A 18 -91.51 -29.60 7.10
C PHE A 18 -90.22 -28.78 7.28
N LEU A 19 -90.28 -27.58 7.88
CA LEU A 19 -89.07 -26.84 8.27
C LEU A 19 -88.29 -27.58 9.36
N LEU A 20 -88.95 -28.20 10.35
CA LEU A 20 -88.24 -28.89 11.44
C LEU A 20 -87.54 -30.17 10.96
N VAL A 21 -88.12 -30.91 10.01
CA VAL A 21 -87.49 -32.12 9.42
C VAL A 21 -86.39 -31.75 8.42
N VAL A 22 -86.51 -30.65 7.67
CA VAL A 22 -85.42 -30.14 6.82
C VAL A 22 -84.28 -29.55 7.65
N VAL A 23 -84.56 -28.94 8.81
CA VAL A 23 -83.52 -28.50 9.77
C VAL A 23 -82.86 -29.70 10.48
N LEU A 24 -83.60 -30.78 10.75
CA LEU A 24 -83.03 -31.99 11.37
C LEU A 24 -82.27 -32.90 10.37
N PHE A 25 -82.61 -32.89 9.07
CA PHE A 25 -81.83 -33.61 8.03
C PHE A 25 -80.74 -32.77 7.35
N SER A 26 -80.79 -31.43 7.46
CA SER A 26 -79.61 -30.59 7.18
C SER A 26 -78.58 -30.64 8.33
N CYS A 27 -78.95 -31.26 9.45
CA CYS A 27 -78.04 -31.69 10.52
C CYS A 27 -77.35 -33.03 10.18
N SER A 28 -76.82 -33.13 8.97
CA SER A 28 -75.82 -34.15 8.60
C SER A 28 -74.89 -33.65 7.50
N GLN A 29 -74.63 -32.35 7.46
CA GLN A 29 -73.32 -31.89 7.03
C GLN A 29 -72.45 -31.82 8.27
N SER A 30 -71.43 -32.67 8.26
CA SER A 30 -70.33 -32.79 9.20
C SER A 30 -70.20 -31.56 10.11
N ILE A 31 -70.45 -31.76 11.41
CA ILE A 31 -69.67 -31.04 12.41
C ILE A 31 -68.23 -31.54 12.21
N THR A 32 -67.54 -31.06 11.17
CA THR A 32 -66.11 -30.85 11.30
C THR A 32 -66.05 -29.74 12.33
N ALA A 33 -65.85 -30.15 13.59
CA ALA A 33 -65.14 -29.30 14.52
C ALA A 33 -64.02 -28.68 13.71
N GLN A 34 -64.05 -27.36 13.52
CA GLN A 34 -62.96 -26.65 12.89
C GLN A 34 -61.83 -26.75 13.91
N THR A 35 -61.14 -27.88 13.89
CA THR A 35 -59.92 -28.11 14.64
C THR A 35 -58.99 -27.03 14.13
N ASN A 36 -58.74 -26.01 14.95
CA ASN A 36 -57.71 -25.04 14.65
C ASN A 36 -56.46 -25.85 14.27
N ALA A 37 -55.96 -25.64 13.05
CA ALA A 37 -54.80 -26.35 12.55
C ALA A 37 -53.68 -26.26 13.60
N THR A 38 -53.09 -27.39 13.95
CA THR A 38 -52.04 -27.43 14.98
C THR A 38 -50.67 -27.56 14.34
N THR A 39 -49.66 -26.95 14.93
CA THR A 39 -48.27 -27.12 14.48
C THR A 39 -47.85 -28.59 14.64
N ASP A 40 -47.08 -29.12 13.68
CA ASP A 40 -46.52 -30.47 13.80
C ASP A 40 -45.74 -30.63 15.14
N PRO A 41 -46.08 -31.61 16.00
CA PRO A 41 -45.46 -31.75 17.31
C PRO A 41 -43.94 -31.91 17.30
N SER A 42 -43.38 -32.48 16.22
CA SER A 42 -41.92 -32.61 16.06
C SER A 42 -41.26 -31.25 15.83
N GLU A 43 -41.89 -30.38 15.04
CA GLU A 43 -41.41 -29.02 14.80
C GLU A 43 -41.56 -28.13 16.04
N VAL A 44 -42.65 -28.29 16.80
CA VAL A 44 -42.82 -27.61 18.10
C VAL A 44 -41.69 -27.98 19.06
N LYS A 45 -41.35 -29.28 19.14
CA LYS A 45 -40.24 -29.76 19.97
C LYS A 45 -38.90 -29.21 19.48
N ALA A 46 -38.67 -29.19 18.17
CA ALA A 46 -37.45 -28.67 17.55
C ALA A 46 -37.29 -27.17 17.85
N LEU A 47 -38.33 -26.37 17.59
CA LEU A 47 -38.34 -24.92 17.84
C LEU A 47 -38.06 -24.61 19.31
N ASN A 48 -38.71 -25.33 20.24
CA ASN A 48 -38.48 -25.14 21.67
C ASN A 48 -37.04 -25.52 22.08
N SER A 49 -36.47 -26.60 21.53
CA SER A 49 -35.06 -26.96 21.76
C SER A 49 -34.12 -25.86 21.25
N ILE A 50 -34.35 -25.36 20.04
CA ILE A 50 -33.56 -24.27 19.43
C ILE A 50 -33.63 -23.02 20.31
N PHE A 51 -34.83 -22.62 20.73
CA PHE A 51 -35.01 -21.41 21.54
C PHE A 51 -34.41 -21.55 22.93
N GLN A 52 -34.48 -22.74 23.53
CA GLN A 52 -33.79 -23.04 24.78
C GLN A 52 -32.27 -22.91 24.64
N GLN A 53 -31.67 -23.50 23.58
CA GLN A 53 -30.23 -23.42 23.33
C GLN A 53 -29.76 -21.99 23.06
N TRP A 54 -30.56 -21.20 22.34
CA TRP A 54 -30.25 -19.80 22.03
C TRP A 54 -30.62 -18.83 23.14
N ASN A 55 -31.26 -19.30 24.23
CA ASN A 55 -31.88 -18.45 25.25
C ASN A 55 -32.79 -17.37 24.62
N ALA A 56 -33.63 -17.81 23.69
CA ALA A 56 -34.64 -17.02 23.00
C ALA A 56 -36.03 -17.39 23.53
N GLN A 57 -36.98 -16.47 23.38
CA GLN A 57 -38.37 -16.68 23.79
C GLN A 57 -39.29 -16.17 22.67
N ALA A 58 -40.42 -16.85 22.47
CA ALA A 58 -41.45 -16.37 21.57
C ALA A 58 -42.00 -15.03 22.08
N VAL A 59 -42.29 -14.12 21.16
CA VAL A 59 -42.93 -12.83 21.46
C VAL A 59 -44.44 -13.00 21.38
N ALA A 60 -45.20 -12.25 22.18
CA ALA A 60 -46.66 -12.41 22.29
C ALA A 60 -47.45 -12.15 20.99
N SER A 61 -46.82 -11.60 19.94
CA SER A 61 -47.44 -11.42 18.63
C SER A 61 -47.76 -12.74 17.92
N TRP A 62 -46.97 -13.78 18.18
CA TRP A 62 -47.24 -15.16 17.77
C TRP A 62 -47.17 -16.08 19.00
N ASN A 63 -47.66 -17.31 18.90
CA ASN A 63 -47.79 -18.18 20.08
C ASN A 63 -48.75 -17.61 21.16
N THR A 64 -49.87 -17.01 20.75
CA THR A 64 -50.88 -16.40 21.65
C THR A 64 -51.71 -17.43 22.41
N THR A 65 -51.75 -18.67 21.93
CA THR A 65 -52.58 -19.77 22.46
C THR A 65 -51.76 -20.93 23.01
N GLY A 66 -50.42 -20.85 22.98
CA GLY A 66 -49.51 -21.95 23.30
C GLY A 66 -49.06 -22.78 22.09
N ASP A 67 -49.73 -22.65 20.93
CA ASP A 67 -49.29 -23.21 19.65
C ASP A 67 -48.45 -22.18 18.86
N PRO A 68 -47.23 -22.53 18.39
CA PRO A 68 -46.36 -21.62 17.65
C PRO A 68 -47.00 -20.99 16.41
N CYS A 69 -47.76 -21.75 15.62
CA CYS A 69 -48.42 -21.27 14.41
C CYS A 69 -49.74 -20.57 14.74
N SER A 70 -49.66 -19.50 15.53
CA SER A 70 -50.79 -18.64 15.89
C SER A 70 -50.43 -17.15 15.82
N GLY A 71 -51.45 -16.29 15.82
CA GLY A 71 -51.25 -14.84 15.73
C GLY A 71 -50.53 -14.41 14.45
N THR A 72 -49.49 -13.59 14.57
CA THR A 72 -48.72 -13.10 13.40
C THR A 72 -47.94 -14.21 12.69
N ALA A 73 -47.76 -15.40 13.26
CA ALA A 73 -47.11 -16.52 12.55
C ALA A 73 -47.90 -17.02 11.33
N LEU A 74 -49.21 -16.76 11.26
CA LEU A 74 -50.07 -17.16 10.15
C LEU A 74 -50.12 -16.11 9.02
N THR A 75 -49.53 -14.93 9.22
CA THR A 75 -49.51 -13.88 8.21
C THR A 75 -48.52 -14.23 7.09
N GLN A 76 -48.90 -13.90 5.86
CA GLN A 76 -47.97 -13.93 4.71
C GLN A 76 -47.34 -12.56 4.45
N SER A 77 -47.65 -11.57 5.29
CA SER A 77 -47.13 -10.21 5.18
C SER A 77 -45.66 -10.14 5.58
N LEU A 78 -44.79 -9.86 4.60
CA LEU A 78 -43.36 -9.64 4.84
C LEU A 78 -43.09 -8.46 5.79
N SER A 79 -43.93 -7.41 5.76
CA SER A 79 -43.76 -6.26 6.64
C SER A 79 -44.04 -6.61 8.10
N GLU A 80 -45.03 -7.48 8.37
CA GLU A 80 -45.30 -7.97 9.73
C GLU A 80 -44.23 -8.97 10.19
N PHE A 81 -43.73 -9.81 9.29
CA PHE A 81 -42.65 -10.75 9.61
C PHE A 81 -41.32 -10.05 9.91
N GLU A 82 -41.02 -8.94 9.23
CA GLU A 82 -39.80 -8.13 9.43
C GLU A 82 -39.97 -7.02 10.49
N ASP A 83 -41.14 -6.91 11.12
CA ASP A 83 -41.38 -5.92 12.18
C ASP A 83 -40.39 -6.12 13.35
N PRO A 84 -39.70 -5.07 13.83
CA PRO A 84 -38.77 -5.17 14.95
C PRO A 84 -39.40 -5.67 16.26
N SER A 85 -40.69 -5.41 16.49
CA SER A 85 -41.45 -5.90 17.66
C SER A 85 -41.78 -7.38 17.56
N ASN A 86 -41.83 -7.93 16.35
CA ASN A 86 -42.06 -9.34 16.07
C ASN A 86 -40.71 -10.08 15.96
N ASN A 87 -39.92 -10.16 17.03
CA ASN A 87 -38.56 -10.71 16.97
C ASN A 87 -38.17 -11.42 18.28
N PRO A 88 -37.90 -12.74 18.28
CA PRO A 88 -37.89 -13.68 17.15
C PRO A 88 -39.23 -13.78 16.40
N ALA A 89 -39.21 -14.14 15.11
CA ALA A 89 -40.41 -14.37 14.30
C ALA A 89 -40.37 -15.72 13.60
N ILE A 90 -41.55 -16.30 13.42
CA ILE A 90 -41.77 -17.43 12.51
C ILE A 90 -42.92 -17.12 11.55
N THR A 91 -42.96 -17.85 10.43
CA THR A 91 -44.13 -17.95 9.56
C THR A 91 -44.48 -19.41 9.38
N CYS A 92 -45.77 -19.71 9.35
CA CYS A 92 -46.29 -21.06 9.14
C CYS A 92 -47.17 -21.15 7.89
N ASP A 93 -47.19 -22.34 7.31
CA ASP A 93 -48.14 -22.74 6.28
C ASP A 93 -49.03 -23.85 6.83
N CYS A 94 -50.33 -23.57 6.91
CA CYS A 94 -51.35 -24.48 7.43
C CYS A 94 -52.21 -25.09 6.31
N SER A 95 -51.75 -25.09 5.06
CA SER A 95 -52.47 -25.67 3.93
C SER A 95 -52.39 -27.21 3.86
N PHE A 96 -51.69 -27.84 4.81
CA PHE A 96 -51.42 -29.27 4.82
C PHE A 96 -52.52 -30.09 5.50
N ASN A 97 -52.67 -31.35 5.06
CA ASN A 97 -53.63 -32.33 5.58
C ASN A 97 -55.03 -31.74 5.78
N ASP A 98 -55.66 -31.28 4.68
CA ASP A 98 -56.99 -30.66 4.71
C ASP A 98 -57.10 -29.44 5.66
N ASN A 99 -56.03 -28.66 5.76
CA ASN A 99 -55.87 -27.52 6.65
C ASN A 99 -55.91 -27.87 8.15
N THR A 100 -55.41 -29.04 8.54
CA THR A 100 -55.35 -29.48 9.95
C THR A 100 -53.95 -29.44 10.54
N VAL A 101 -52.90 -29.39 9.71
CA VAL A 101 -51.50 -29.36 10.16
C VAL A 101 -50.82 -28.09 9.65
N CYS A 102 -50.11 -27.42 10.55
CA CYS A 102 -49.23 -26.29 10.23
C CYS A 102 -47.76 -26.70 10.27
N HIS A 103 -46.99 -26.21 9.30
CA HIS A 103 -45.54 -26.36 9.24
C HIS A 103 -44.85 -25.00 9.28
N ILE A 104 -43.74 -24.90 10.00
CA ILE A 104 -42.91 -23.70 10.12
C ILE A 104 -42.07 -23.58 8.84
N THR A 105 -42.32 -22.53 8.07
CA THR A 105 -41.65 -22.26 6.79
C THR A 105 -40.56 -21.20 6.92
N ARG A 106 -40.68 -20.27 7.87
CA ARG A 106 -39.69 -19.20 8.08
C ARG A 106 -39.29 -19.06 9.53
N LEU A 107 -38.01 -18.77 9.77
CA LEU A 107 -37.47 -18.48 11.09
C LEU A 107 -36.52 -17.27 11.02
N ARG A 108 -36.78 -16.27 11.87
CA ARG A 108 -35.95 -15.08 12.03
C ARG A 108 -35.61 -14.83 13.49
N VAL A 109 -34.32 -14.71 13.76
CA VAL A 109 -33.74 -14.26 15.05
C VAL A 109 -32.70 -13.21 14.70
N PHE A 110 -33.07 -11.93 14.72
CA PHE A 110 -32.24 -10.88 14.13
C PHE A 110 -31.83 -9.84 15.17
N GLY A 111 -30.54 -9.53 15.32
CA GLY A 111 -30.15 -8.38 16.15
C GLY A 111 -30.41 -8.57 17.65
N LEU A 112 -30.45 -9.81 18.15
CA LEU A 112 -30.81 -10.14 19.54
C LEU A 112 -29.61 -10.60 20.39
N ASP A 113 -28.39 -10.50 19.84
CA ASP A 113 -27.14 -10.94 20.47
C ASP A 113 -27.20 -12.40 20.97
N LYS A 114 -27.97 -13.26 20.28
CA LYS A 114 -28.06 -14.70 20.60
C LYS A 114 -26.75 -15.42 20.34
N ARG A 115 -26.54 -16.53 21.03
CA ARG A 115 -25.23 -17.19 21.15
C ARG A 115 -25.34 -18.69 20.96
N GLY A 116 -24.18 -19.34 20.92
CA GLY A 116 -24.05 -20.78 20.74
C GLY A 116 -23.77 -21.14 19.28
N ALA A 117 -23.74 -22.44 19.02
CA ALA A 117 -23.62 -22.97 17.67
C ALA A 117 -25.00 -23.07 16.99
N LEU A 118 -24.99 -23.29 15.67
CA LEU A 118 -26.20 -23.62 14.94
C LEU A 118 -26.61 -25.07 15.26
N PRO A 119 -27.78 -25.30 15.89
CA PRO A 119 -28.19 -26.60 16.43
C PRO A 119 -28.66 -27.55 15.32
N LYS A 120 -28.47 -28.86 15.52
CA LYS A 120 -28.85 -29.90 14.54
C LYS A 120 -30.37 -30.02 14.40
N GLU A 121 -31.11 -29.62 15.43
CA GLU A 121 -32.57 -29.53 15.48
C GLU A 121 -33.17 -28.65 14.38
N LEU A 122 -32.38 -27.80 13.71
CA LEU A 122 -32.81 -27.11 12.48
C LEU A 122 -33.21 -28.08 11.37
N LEU A 123 -32.66 -29.32 11.35
CA LEU A 123 -33.07 -30.37 10.42
C LEU A 123 -34.50 -30.88 10.68
N ASP A 124 -34.97 -30.74 11.93
CA ASP A 124 -36.30 -31.17 12.36
C ASP A 124 -37.37 -30.10 12.03
N LEU A 125 -37.01 -29.09 11.22
CA LEU A 125 -37.90 -28.12 10.58
C LEU A 125 -37.86 -28.32 9.04
N PRO A 126 -38.44 -29.42 8.51
CA PRO A 126 -38.20 -29.87 7.14
C PRO A 126 -38.80 -28.94 6.06
N TYR A 127 -39.72 -28.06 6.45
CA TYR A 127 -40.38 -27.10 5.54
C TYR A 127 -39.73 -25.73 5.50
N LEU A 128 -38.64 -25.52 6.24
CA LEU A 128 -37.98 -24.22 6.33
C LEU A 128 -37.41 -23.78 4.98
N ASP A 129 -37.94 -22.69 4.43
CA ASP A 129 -37.48 -22.04 3.21
C ASP A 129 -36.69 -20.74 3.48
N PHE A 130 -36.79 -20.20 4.69
CA PHE A 130 -36.17 -18.93 5.07
C PHE A 130 -35.56 -19.03 6.47
N LEU A 131 -34.24 -18.85 6.56
CA LEU A 131 -33.51 -18.79 7.82
C LEU A 131 -32.67 -17.52 7.89
N LYS A 132 -33.02 -16.62 8.83
CA LYS A 132 -32.36 -15.33 9.03
C LYS A 132 -31.90 -15.16 10.47
N LEU A 133 -30.59 -15.22 10.68
CA LEU A 133 -29.93 -15.19 11.98
C LEU A 133 -28.90 -14.04 12.09
N ASP A 134 -29.00 -13.02 11.24
CA ASP A 134 -28.04 -11.93 11.19
C ASP A 134 -27.94 -11.13 12.49
N ARG A 135 -26.78 -10.52 12.71
CA ARG A 135 -26.52 -9.59 13.83
C ARG A 135 -26.74 -10.26 15.18
N ASN A 136 -26.12 -11.42 15.37
CA ASN A 136 -26.06 -12.09 16.67
C ASN A 136 -24.59 -12.42 17.00
N PHE A 137 -24.37 -13.22 18.02
CA PHE A 137 -23.04 -13.67 18.42
C PHE A 137 -22.94 -15.20 18.34
N PHE A 138 -23.58 -15.80 17.32
CA PHE A 138 -23.45 -17.24 17.04
C PHE A 138 -22.01 -17.56 16.66
N SER A 139 -21.53 -18.73 17.06
CA SER A 139 -20.13 -19.12 16.94
C SER A 139 -19.95 -20.59 16.56
N GLY A 140 -18.73 -20.96 16.21
CA GLY A 140 -18.40 -22.31 15.74
C GLY A 140 -18.54 -22.45 14.22
N PRO A 141 -18.27 -23.66 13.69
CA PRO A 141 -18.23 -23.89 12.25
C PRO A 141 -19.63 -23.84 11.62
N LEU A 142 -19.70 -23.46 10.34
CA LEU A 142 -20.89 -23.67 9.52
C LEU A 142 -21.20 -25.18 9.41
N PRO A 143 -22.36 -25.66 9.88
CA PRO A 143 -22.65 -27.08 9.85
C PRO A 143 -22.98 -27.59 8.45
N ALA A 144 -22.32 -28.68 8.03
CA ALA A 144 -22.57 -29.32 6.74
C ALA A 144 -24.02 -29.82 6.57
N PHE A 145 -24.70 -30.14 7.68
CA PHE A 145 -26.08 -30.63 7.63
C PHE A 145 -27.06 -29.63 7.04
N ILE A 146 -26.76 -28.32 7.04
CA ILE A 146 -27.62 -27.31 6.40
C ILE A 146 -27.80 -27.64 4.93
N GLY A 147 -26.81 -28.26 4.27
CA GLY A 147 -26.92 -28.75 2.89
C GLY A 147 -28.03 -29.78 2.65
N ASN A 148 -28.60 -30.39 3.70
CA ASN A 148 -29.73 -31.32 3.60
C ASN A 148 -31.11 -30.62 3.63
N MET A 149 -31.16 -29.31 3.89
CA MET A 149 -32.39 -28.53 3.95
C MET A 149 -32.85 -28.14 2.53
N SER A 150 -33.30 -29.11 1.74
CA SER A 150 -33.55 -28.99 0.30
C SER A 150 -34.53 -27.89 -0.14
N ARG A 151 -35.41 -27.42 0.76
CA ARG A 151 -36.37 -26.34 0.52
C ARG A 151 -35.81 -24.93 0.76
N LEU A 152 -34.64 -24.82 1.39
CA LEU A 152 -34.08 -23.55 1.83
C LEU A 152 -33.79 -22.63 0.63
N GLY A 153 -34.52 -21.51 0.59
CA GLY A 153 -34.38 -20.45 -0.41
C GLY A 153 -33.51 -19.29 0.06
N LEU A 154 -33.59 -18.95 1.35
CA LEU A 154 -32.80 -17.88 1.95
C LEU A 154 -32.02 -18.39 3.17
N LEU A 155 -30.71 -18.20 3.15
CA LEU A 155 -29.83 -18.42 4.28
C LEU A 155 -29.03 -17.16 4.58
N SER A 156 -29.34 -16.52 5.71
CA SER A 156 -28.69 -15.28 6.13
C SER A 156 -28.13 -15.40 7.54
N LEU A 157 -26.80 -15.37 7.64
CA LEU A 157 -26.01 -15.61 8.85
C LEU A 157 -24.98 -14.49 9.10
N ALA A 158 -25.10 -13.35 8.42
CA ALA A 158 -24.08 -12.31 8.47
C ALA A 158 -24.00 -11.61 9.83
N HIS A 159 -22.86 -11.01 10.14
CA HIS A 159 -22.63 -10.29 11.41
C HIS A 159 -22.78 -11.22 12.62
N ASN A 160 -22.01 -12.31 12.62
CA ASN A 160 -21.90 -13.27 13.71
C ASN A 160 -20.40 -13.60 13.95
N ASN A 161 -20.13 -14.48 14.91
CA ASN A 161 -18.79 -14.99 15.23
C ASN A 161 -18.58 -16.41 14.67
N LEU A 162 -19.21 -16.74 13.54
CA LEU A 162 -19.09 -18.06 12.90
C LEU A 162 -17.71 -18.20 12.27
N SER A 163 -17.17 -19.41 12.28
CA SER A 163 -15.83 -19.71 11.78
C SER A 163 -15.80 -20.97 10.91
N GLY A 164 -14.61 -21.48 10.60
CA GLY A 164 -14.44 -22.66 9.76
C GLY A 164 -14.58 -22.35 8.27
N THR A 165 -14.68 -23.41 7.46
CA THR A 165 -14.82 -23.32 6.00
C THR A 165 -16.28 -23.41 5.57
N ILE A 166 -16.62 -22.85 4.41
CA ILE A 166 -17.95 -23.07 3.81
C ILE A 166 -18.06 -24.57 3.41
N PRO A 167 -19.07 -25.31 3.91
CA PRO A 167 -19.24 -26.72 3.55
C PRO A 167 -19.61 -26.88 2.07
N LYS A 168 -19.02 -27.88 1.39
CA LYS A 168 -19.36 -28.19 -0.01
C LYS A 168 -20.82 -28.63 -0.17
N GLU A 169 -21.40 -29.18 0.89
CA GLU A 169 -22.79 -29.64 0.96
C GLU A 169 -23.78 -28.49 0.73
N PHE A 170 -23.38 -27.22 0.94
CA PHE A 170 -24.21 -26.07 0.60
C PHE A 170 -24.56 -26.05 -0.89
N GLY A 171 -23.74 -26.64 -1.76
CA GLY A 171 -24.05 -26.81 -3.19
C GLY A 171 -25.28 -27.69 -3.50
N ASN A 172 -25.85 -28.37 -2.49
CA ASN A 172 -27.07 -29.18 -2.61
C ASN A 172 -28.36 -28.33 -2.51
N LEU A 173 -28.27 -27.09 -2.04
CA LEU A 173 -29.42 -26.20 -1.79
C LEU A 173 -29.98 -25.60 -3.09
N LYS A 174 -30.62 -26.42 -3.93
CA LYS A 174 -31.02 -26.02 -5.29
C LYS A 174 -32.02 -24.86 -5.36
N LYS A 175 -32.74 -24.59 -4.27
CA LYS A 175 -33.70 -23.47 -4.15
C LYS A 175 -33.10 -22.18 -3.61
N LEU A 176 -31.83 -22.20 -3.21
CA LEU A 176 -31.18 -21.06 -2.58
C LEU A 176 -31.03 -19.90 -3.56
N TYR A 177 -31.75 -18.82 -3.30
CA TYR A 177 -31.68 -17.57 -4.06
C TYR A 177 -30.85 -16.49 -3.33
N LEU A 178 -30.69 -16.59 -2.00
CA LEU A 178 -29.87 -15.69 -1.20
C LEU A 178 -28.97 -16.44 -0.22
N LEU A 179 -27.66 -16.20 -0.30
CA LEU A 179 -26.66 -16.66 0.64
C LEU A 179 -25.90 -15.47 1.24
N SER A 180 -26.06 -15.23 2.54
CA SER A 180 -25.39 -14.16 3.27
C SER A 180 -24.59 -14.71 4.43
N LEU A 181 -23.26 -14.61 4.34
CA LEU A 181 -22.28 -15.09 5.31
C LEU A 181 -21.32 -13.99 5.78
N GLY A 182 -21.40 -12.79 5.21
CA GLY A 182 -20.45 -11.70 5.46
C GLY A 182 -20.30 -11.31 6.93
N ASN A 183 -19.18 -10.66 7.27
CA ASN A 183 -18.88 -10.20 8.63
C ASN A 183 -18.89 -11.36 9.65
N ASN A 184 -18.12 -12.41 9.34
CA ASN A 184 -17.85 -13.59 10.16
C ASN A 184 -16.38 -14.00 9.98
N ASP A 185 -15.85 -14.86 10.85
CA ASP A 185 -14.48 -15.40 10.78
C ASP A 185 -14.38 -16.68 9.92
N ILE A 186 -15.18 -16.74 8.85
CA ILE A 186 -15.18 -17.85 7.88
C ILE A 186 -13.93 -17.76 7.01
N PHE A 187 -13.19 -18.85 6.87
CA PHE A 187 -11.91 -18.90 6.15
C PHE A 187 -11.84 -20.01 5.10
N GLY A 188 -10.73 -20.07 4.37
CA GLY A 188 -10.49 -21.09 3.34
C GLY A 188 -10.99 -20.69 1.95
N LYS A 189 -11.01 -21.65 1.03
CA LYS A 189 -11.41 -21.42 -0.38
C LYS A 189 -12.92 -21.53 -0.55
N LEU A 190 -13.46 -20.84 -1.56
CA LEU A 190 -14.84 -21.06 -2.00
C LEU A 190 -15.00 -22.48 -2.59
N PRO A 191 -15.95 -23.29 -2.11
CA PRO A 191 -16.22 -24.60 -2.69
C PRO A 191 -16.74 -24.47 -4.13
N PRO A 192 -16.17 -25.19 -5.12
CA PRO A 192 -16.67 -25.20 -6.48
C PRO A 192 -18.14 -25.65 -6.60
N GLU A 193 -18.62 -26.45 -5.66
CA GLU A 193 -20.00 -26.97 -5.59
C GLU A 193 -21.05 -25.86 -5.43
N LEU A 194 -20.68 -24.69 -4.88
CA LEU A 194 -21.57 -23.53 -4.85
C LEU A 194 -21.98 -23.09 -6.26
N GLY A 195 -21.19 -23.39 -7.29
CA GLY A 195 -21.57 -23.19 -8.69
C GLY A 195 -22.78 -24.02 -9.14
N ASN A 196 -23.28 -24.96 -8.33
CA ASN A 196 -24.48 -25.75 -8.63
C ASN A 196 -25.79 -25.11 -8.11
N LEU A 197 -25.73 -23.91 -7.52
CA LEU A 197 -26.88 -23.17 -7.00
C LEU A 197 -27.55 -22.36 -8.11
N ALA A 198 -28.30 -23.03 -8.98
CA ALA A 198 -28.83 -22.44 -10.20
C ALA A 198 -29.77 -21.24 -9.99
N GLU A 199 -30.46 -21.18 -8.84
CA GLU A 199 -31.39 -20.08 -8.49
C GLU A 199 -30.70 -18.93 -7.72
N LEU A 200 -29.39 -19.02 -7.43
CA LEU A 200 -28.69 -18.04 -6.59
C LEU A 200 -28.65 -16.65 -7.26
N GLY A 201 -29.34 -15.70 -6.65
CA GLY A 201 -29.40 -14.31 -7.08
C GLY A 201 -28.52 -13.37 -6.27
N GLU A 202 -28.31 -13.65 -4.98
CA GLU A 202 -27.59 -12.76 -4.07
C GLU A 202 -26.55 -13.52 -3.24
N LEU A 203 -25.30 -13.05 -3.31
CA LEU A 203 -24.17 -13.63 -2.58
C LEU A 203 -23.44 -12.53 -1.80
N TYR A 204 -23.52 -12.61 -0.47
CA TYR A 204 -22.83 -11.71 0.46
C TYR A 204 -21.80 -12.48 1.29
N ILE A 205 -20.53 -12.30 0.97
CA ILE A 205 -19.38 -12.97 1.60
C ILE A 205 -18.28 -11.95 1.97
N ASN A 206 -18.65 -10.68 2.13
CA ASN A 206 -17.73 -9.60 2.46
C ASN A 206 -17.20 -9.69 3.89
N SER A 207 -15.99 -9.18 4.14
CA SER A 207 -15.37 -9.11 5.47
C SER A 207 -15.27 -10.45 6.18
N CYS A 208 -14.94 -11.50 5.42
CA CYS A 208 -14.55 -12.81 5.90
C CYS A 208 -13.02 -12.99 5.72
N ALA A 209 -12.51 -14.18 6.04
CA ALA A 209 -11.13 -14.58 5.80
C ALA A 209 -11.01 -15.55 4.60
N LEU A 210 -11.91 -15.43 3.61
CA LEU A 210 -11.91 -16.30 2.42
C LEU A 210 -10.68 -16.03 1.56
N SER A 211 -10.16 -17.06 0.90
CA SER A 211 -8.89 -17.02 0.17
C SER A 211 -8.91 -17.84 -1.11
N GLY A 212 -7.84 -17.75 -1.90
CA GLY A 212 -7.69 -18.46 -3.17
C GLY A 212 -8.42 -17.77 -4.31
N GLU A 213 -8.56 -18.46 -5.44
CA GLU A 213 -9.24 -17.94 -6.63
C GLU A 213 -10.76 -18.13 -6.55
N ILE A 214 -11.51 -17.29 -7.28
CA ILE A 214 -12.95 -17.50 -7.48
C ILE A 214 -13.15 -18.71 -8.42
N PRO A 215 -13.88 -19.77 -8.01
CA PRO A 215 -14.04 -20.98 -8.81
C PRO A 215 -14.71 -20.71 -10.17
N SER A 216 -14.16 -21.31 -11.23
CA SER A 216 -14.72 -21.20 -12.59
C SER A 216 -16.13 -21.78 -12.72
N THR A 217 -16.54 -22.67 -11.81
CA THR A 217 -17.90 -23.21 -11.74
C THR A 217 -18.96 -22.13 -11.48
N PHE A 218 -18.58 -20.97 -10.94
CA PHE A 218 -19.50 -19.85 -10.70
C PHE A 218 -20.02 -19.23 -12.01
N ALA A 219 -19.40 -19.54 -13.15
CA ALA A 219 -19.92 -19.19 -14.47
C ALA A 219 -21.35 -19.72 -14.73
N LYS A 220 -21.78 -20.76 -14.00
CA LYS A 220 -23.12 -21.38 -14.06
C LYS A 220 -24.21 -20.58 -13.34
N LEU A 221 -23.86 -19.63 -12.47
CA LEU A 221 -24.79 -18.90 -11.61
C LEU A 221 -25.49 -17.76 -12.36
N LYS A 222 -26.32 -18.11 -13.36
CA LYS A 222 -26.91 -17.16 -14.31
C LYS A 222 -27.95 -16.22 -13.71
N GLU A 223 -28.47 -16.54 -12.54
CA GLU A 223 -29.44 -15.71 -11.82
C GLU A 223 -28.81 -14.62 -10.94
N LEU A 224 -27.47 -14.60 -10.80
CA LEU A 224 -26.78 -13.64 -9.94
C LEU A 224 -27.06 -12.19 -10.34
N ARG A 225 -27.50 -11.41 -9.34
CA ARG A 225 -27.76 -9.98 -9.36
C ARG A 225 -26.75 -9.23 -8.50
N THR A 226 -26.42 -9.78 -7.33
CA THR A 226 -25.57 -9.12 -6.34
C THR A 226 -24.45 -10.03 -5.89
N VAL A 227 -23.21 -9.54 -5.96
CA VAL A 227 -22.02 -10.20 -5.40
C VAL A 227 -21.22 -9.19 -4.58
N TRP A 228 -21.23 -9.36 -3.27
CA TRP A 228 -20.42 -8.57 -2.34
C TRP A 228 -19.35 -9.46 -1.70
N ALA A 229 -18.11 -9.27 -2.12
CA ALA A 229 -16.97 -10.06 -1.66
C ALA A 229 -15.75 -9.20 -1.30
N SER A 230 -15.98 -7.94 -0.90
CA SER A 230 -14.94 -7.04 -0.41
C SER A 230 -14.31 -7.53 0.91
N ASP A 231 -13.10 -7.08 1.23
CA ASP A 231 -12.37 -7.42 2.47
C ASP A 231 -12.25 -8.94 2.68
N ASN A 232 -11.59 -9.61 1.73
CA ASN A 232 -11.18 -11.01 1.82
C ASN A 232 -9.73 -11.13 1.32
N ALA A 233 -9.22 -12.36 1.23
CA ALA A 233 -7.90 -12.68 0.68
C ALA A 233 -8.00 -13.39 -0.69
N PHE A 234 -8.99 -13.03 -1.52
CA PHE A 234 -9.08 -13.59 -2.89
C PHE A 234 -7.86 -13.19 -3.72
N THR A 235 -7.29 -14.17 -4.43
CA THR A 235 -6.08 -14.05 -5.26
C THR A 235 -6.38 -14.32 -6.73
N GLY A 236 -5.37 -14.14 -7.60
CA GLY A 236 -5.50 -14.35 -9.03
C GLY A 236 -6.24 -13.19 -9.71
N LYS A 237 -6.64 -13.39 -10.97
CA LYS A 237 -7.40 -12.38 -11.72
C LYS A 237 -8.89 -12.42 -11.37
N ILE A 238 -9.58 -11.29 -11.54
CA ILE A 238 -11.05 -11.32 -11.61
C ILE A 238 -11.44 -12.16 -12.84
N PRO A 239 -12.22 -13.24 -12.71
CA PRO A 239 -12.52 -14.12 -13.83
C PRO A 239 -13.36 -13.47 -14.94
N ASP A 240 -13.01 -13.74 -16.21
CA ASP A 240 -13.72 -13.19 -17.37
C ASP A 240 -15.19 -13.64 -17.44
N PHE A 241 -15.55 -14.77 -16.84
CA PHE A 241 -16.92 -15.30 -16.86
C PHE A 241 -17.93 -14.36 -16.20
N PHE A 242 -17.49 -13.43 -15.33
CA PHE A 242 -18.38 -12.43 -14.76
C PHE A 242 -19.08 -11.61 -15.84
N GLY A 243 -18.43 -11.37 -16.98
CA GLY A 243 -19.05 -10.72 -18.15
C GLY A 243 -20.24 -11.47 -18.76
N ASN A 244 -20.41 -12.76 -18.45
CA ASN A 244 -21.52 -13.59 -18.93
C ASN A 244 -22.69 -13.68 -17.92
N LEU A 245 -22.63 -12.94 -16.81
CA LEU A 245 -23.67 -12.91 -15.78
C LEU A 245 -24.52 -11.64 -15.93
N THR A 246 -25.25 -11.55 -17.05
CA THR A 246 -25.90 -10.31 -17.52
C THR A 246 -26.99 -9.76 -16.59
N LYS A 247 -27.45 -10.53 -15.60
CA LYS A 247 -28.39 -10.09 -14.56
C LYS A 247 -27.72 -9.32 -13.41
N LEU A 248 -26.38 -9.26 -13.36
CA LEU A 248 -25.65 -8.54 -12.32
C LEU A 248 -25.99 -7.04 -12.32
N THR A 249 -26.40 -6.56 -11.16
CA THR A 249 -26.66 -5.16 -10.84
C THR A 249 -25.60 -4.59 -9.89
N ALA A 250 -25.01 -5.40 -9.02
CA ALA A 250 -24.00 -4.95 -8.07
C ALA A 250 -22.82 -5.93 -7.93
N LEU A 251 -21.60 -5.41 -8.10
CA LEU A 251 -20.35 -6.16 -7.96
C LEU A 251 -19.34 -5.39 -7.08
N ARG A 252 -18.90 -6.01 -5.98
CA ARG A 252 -17.95 -5.39 -5.02
C ARG A 252 -16.79 -6.32 -4.66
N PHE A 253 -15.57 -5.88 -4.99
CA PHE A 253 -14.32 -6.64 -4.83
C PHE A 253 -13.17 -5.86 -4.17
N GLN A 254 -13.46 -4.75 -3.50
CA GLN A 254 -12.45 -3.91 -2.84
C GLN A 254 -11.72 -4.66 -1.70
N GLY A 255 -10.48 -4.30 -1.41
CA GLY A 255 -9.74 -4.89 -0.27
C GLY A 255 -9.40 -6.38 -0.40
N ASN A 256 -9.30 -6.88 -1.63
CA ASN A 256 -8.80 -8.23 -1.94
C ASN A 256 -7.34 -8.20 -2.40
N SER A 257 -6.82 -9.35 -2.86
CA SER A 257 -5.48 -9.48 -3.46
C SER A 257 -5.57 -9.86 -4.94
N PHE A 258 -6.55 -9.31 -5.66
CA PHE A 258 -6.70 -9.54 -7.10
C PHE A 258 -5.56 -8.93 -7.90
N GLU A 259 -5.25 -9.56 -9.03
CA GLU A 259 -4.28 -9.10 -10.02
C GLU A 259 -4.98 -8.50 -11.23
N GLY A 260 -4.32 -7.52 -11.85
CA GLY A 260 -4.78 -6.86 -13.07
C GLY A 260 -4.51 -7.67 -14.34
N PRO A 261 -5.12 -7.28 -15.47
CA PRO A 261 -6.04 -6.15 -15.61
C PRO A 261 -7.48 -6.50 -15.20
N ILE A 262 -8.34 -5.48 -15.04
CA ILE A 262 -9.79 -5.67 -14.94
C ILE A 262 -10.29 -6.26 -16.27
N PRO A 263 -11.07 -7.36 -16.27
CA PRO A 263 -11.59 -7.98 -17.48
C PRO A 263 -12.44 -7.03 -18.32
N SER A 264 -12.12 -6.93 -19.61
CA SER A 264 -12.93 -6.17 -20.57
C SER A 264 -14.34 -6.75 -20.74
N SER A 265 -14.52 -8.04 -20.46
CA SER A 265 -15.82 -8.72 -20.49
C SER A 265 -16.84 -8.13 -19.51
N LEU A 266 -16.40 -7.44 -18.44
CA LEU A 266 -17.30 -6.72 -17.54
C LEU A 266 -18.10 -5.63 -18.26
N GLY A 267 -17.63 -5.15 -19.42
CA GLY A 267 -18.39 -4.23 -20.28
C GLY A 267 -19.68 -4.80 -20.86
N ASN A 268 -19.89 -6.12 -20.78
CA ASN A 268 -21.14 -6.77 -21.19
C ASN A 268 -22.25 -6.67 -20.14
N LEU A 269 -21.95 -6.21 -18.92
CA LEU A 269 -22.89 -6.15 -17.80
C LEU A 269 -23.78 -4.90 -17.85
N THR A 270 -24.59 -4.75 -18.89
CA THR A 270 -25.40 -3.53 -19.11
C THR A 270 -26.43 -3.24 -18.03
N SER A 271 -26.80 -4.23 -17.21
CA SER A 271 -27.69 -4.08 -16.05
C SER A 271 -26.99 -3.56 -14.77
N LEU A 272 -25.67 -3.41 -14.80
CA LEU A 272 -24.88 -3.03 -13.64
C LEU A 272 -25.19 -1.58 -13.22
N THR A 273 -25.56 -1.40 -11.95
CA THR A 273 -25.80 -0.09 -11.32
C THR A 273 -24.68 0.29 -10.37
N SER A 274 -24.03 -0.68 -9.74
CA SER A 274 -22.92 -0.45 -8.81
C SER A 274 -21.72 -1.34 -9.11
N LEU A 275 -20.58 -0.73 -9.43
CA LEU A 275 -19.30 -1.41 -9.62
C LEU A 275 -18.26 -0.83 -8.66
N ARG A 276 -17.72 -1.68 -7.78
CA ARG A 276 -16.67 -1.29 -6.83
C ARG A 276 -15.52 -2.27 -6.86
N ILE A 277 -14.41 -1.88 -7.48
CA ILE A 277 -13.16 -2.63 -7.54
C ILE A 277 -12.06 -1.74 -6.99
N GLY A 278 -11.17 -2.31 -6.19
CA GLY A 278 -10.04 -1.56 -5.65
C GLY A 278 -8.89 -2.44 -5.24
N ASP A 279 -7.76 -1.79 -4.99
CA ASP A 279 -6.58 -2.37 -4.34
C ASP A 279 -5.92 -3.49 -5.17
N ILE A 280 -5.85 -3.29 -6.49
CA ILE A 280 -5.09 -4.13 -7.43
C ILE A 280 -3.71 -3.48 -7.62
N TYR A 281 -2.66 -4.13 -7.11
CA TYR A 281 -1.30 -3.57 -7.10
C TYR A 281 -0.37 -4.18 -8.16
N ASN A 282 -0.71 -5.37 -8.66
CA ASN A 282 0.13 -6.17 -9.56
C ASN A 282 -0.64 -6.56 -10.83
N GLY A 283 0.09 -6.90 -11.91
CA GLY A 283 -0.49 -7.26 -13.20
C GLY A 283 -0.46 -6.12 -14.22
N SER A 284 -1.07 -6.34 -15.38
CA SER A 284 -1.13 -5.33 -16.44
C SER A 284 -2.07 -4.18 -16.07
N SER A 285 -1.78 -2.97 -16.54
CA SER A 285 -2.64 -1.81 -16.35
C SER A 285 -4.03 -2.01 -16.95
N SER A 286 -5.05 -1.44 -16.31
CA SER A 286 -6.43 -1.49 -16.79
C SER A 286 -6.76 -0.24 -17.62
N SER A 287 -7.66 -0.39 -18.61
CA SER A 287 -8.27 0.73 -19.34
C SER A 287 -9.69 0.98 -18.83
N LEU A 288 -10.17 2.22 -18.96
CA LEU A 288 -11.58 2.58 -18.75
C LEU A 288 -12.47 2.21 -19.95
N ASP A 289 -11.97 1.58 -21.01
CA ASP A 289 -12.78 1.27 -22.21
C ASP A 289 -13.97 0.36 -21.95
N PHE A 290 -13.86 -0.57 -20.99
CA PHE A 290 -14.92 -1.53 -20.71
C PHE A 290 -16.21 -0.88 -20.19
N ILE A 291 -16.16 0.31 -19.58
CA ILE A 291 -17.35 0.95 -19.01
C ILE A 291 -18.24 1.60 -20.07
N ARG A 292 -17.80 1.68 -21.34
CA ARG A 292 -18.50 2.40 -22.42
C ARG A 292 -19.97 2.00 -22.54
N ASN A 293 -20.29 0.72 -22.36
CA ASN A 293 -21.64 0.18 -22.52
C ASN A 293 -22.46 0.14 -21.22
N LEU A 294 -21.87 0.51 -20.07
CA LEU A 294 -22.49 0.38 -18.75
C LEU A 294 -23.36 1.60 -18.41
N LYS A 295 -24.41 1.83 -19.20
CA LYS A 295 -25.23 3.05 -19.14
C LYS A 295 -26.09 3.19 -17.88
N ASN A 296 -26.33 2.09 -17.16
CA ASN A 296 -27.15 2.06 -15.94
C ASN A 296 -26.36 2.33 -14.65
N LEU A 297 -25.04 2.58 -14.73
CA LEU A 297 -24.22 2.83 -13.56
C LEU A 297 -24.66 4.11 -12.82
N THR A 298 -24.88 3.97 -11.52
CA THR A 298 -25.06 5.07 -10.55
C THR A 298 -23.81 5.27 -9.71
N ASP A 299 -23.12 4.17 -9.37
CA ASP A 299 -21.95 4.13 -8.50
C ASP A 299 -20.79 3.43 -9.20
N LEU A 300 -19.75 4.18 -9.57
CA LEU A 300 -18.51 3.63 -10.11
C LEU A 300 -17.33 3.97 -9.20
N VAL A 301 -16.74 2.95 -8.58
CA VAL A 301 -15.54 3.08 -7.74
C VAL A 301 -14.47 2.13 -8.29
N LEU A 302 -13.46 2.70 -8.94
CA LEU A 302 -12.29 2.01 -9.48
C LEU A 302 -11.03 2.65 -8.90
N ARG A 303 -10.80 2.43 -7.62
CA ARG A 303 -9.75 3.12 -6.86
C ARG A 303 -8.53 2.24 -6.71
N ASN A 304 -7.35 2.74 -7.05
CA ASN A 304 -6.12 1.97 -6.90
C ASN A 304 -6.18 0.63 -7.66
N VAL A 305 -6.46 0.72 -8.97
CA VAL A 305 -6.57 -0.44 -9.86
C VAL A 305 -5.71 -0.32 -11.12
N LEU A 306 -4.63 0.45 -11.02
CA LEU A 306 -3.65 0.68 -12.10
C LEU A 306 -4.30 1.20 -13.40
N LEU A 307 -5.34 2.04 -13.31
CA LEU A 307 -5.91 2.67 -14.51
C LEU A 307 -4.89 3.63 -15.14
N THR A 308 -4.75 3.56 -16.46
CA THR A 308 -3.87 4.45 -17.24
C THR A 308 -4.65 5.10 -18.39
N GLY A 309 -4.02 6.05 -19.06
CA GLY A 309 -4.62 6.78 -20.19
C GLY A 309 -5.41 8.01 -19.74
N ASN A 310 -6.20 8.57 -20.65
CA ASN A 310 -6.95 9.80 -20.39
C ASN A 310 -8.37 9.49 -19.89
N LEU A 311 -8.99 10.45 -19.20
CA LEU A 311 -10.42 10.37 -18.88
C LEU A 311 -11.25 10.38 -20.18
N PRO A 312 -11.97 9.30 -20.50
CA PRO A 312 -12.69 9.20 -21.76
C PRO A 312 -13.94 10.08 -21.79
N SER A 313 -14.23 10.68 -22.95
CA SER A 313 -15.42 11.52 -23.13
C SER A 313 -16.74 10.76 -22.99
N TYR A 314 -16.78 9.47 -23.33
CA TYR A 314 -18.00 8.65 -23.25
C TYR A 314 -18.49 8.39 -21.81
N ILE A 315 -17.72 8.70 -20.75
CA ILE A 315 -18.24 8.69 -19.36
C ILE A 315 -19.47 9.58 -19.25
N THR A 316 -19.52 10.65 -20.03
CA THR A 316 -20.62 11.61 -20.05
C THR A 316 -21.92 11.04 -20.62
N GLU A 317 -21.84 9.90 -21.31
CA GLU A 317 -23.00 9.17 -21.82
C GLU A 317 -23.67 8.30 -20.73
N ILE A 318 -23.06 8.14 -19.55
CA ILE A 318 -23.62 7.40 -18.42
C ILE A 318 -24.52 8.34 -17.61
N GLN A 319 -25.75 8.53 -18.08
CA GLN A 319 -26.66 9.60 -17.62
C GLN A 319 -27.16 9.45 -16.17
N TYR A 320 -27.02 8.27 -15.58
CA TYR A 320 -27.45 7.99 -14.21
C TYR A 320 -26.31 8.03 -13.18
N LEU A 321 -25.07 8.33 -13.61
CA LEU A 321 -23.90 8.28 -12.74
C LEU A 321 -23.97 9.38 -11.68
N GLN A 322 -24.04 8.98 -10.41
CA GLN A 322 -24.11 9.85 -9.24
C GLN A 322 -22.75 9.97 -8.55
N LYS A 323 -22.02 8.85 -8.44
CA LYS A 323 -20.69 8.79 -7.83
C LYS A 323 -19.68 8.22 -8.79
N LEU A 324 -18.61 8.99 -9.04
CA LEU A 324 -17.43 8.56 -9.78
C LEU A 324 -16.19 8.70 -8.90
N ASP A 325 -15.56 7.58 -8.58
CA ASP A 325 -14.30 7.53 -7.83
C ASP A 325 -13.26 6.75 -8.63
N LEU A 326 -12.30 7.50 -9.19
CA LEU A 326 -11.14 7.00 -9.94
C LEU A 326 -9.84 7.41 -9.25
N SER A 327 -9.90 7.63 -7.93
CA SER A 327 -8.74 8.10 -7.16
C SER A 327 -7.63 7.04 -7.09
N PHE A 328 -6.40 7.50 -6.84
CA PHE A 328 -5.21 6.64 -6.71
C PHE A 328 -4.95 5.79 -7.96
N ASN A 329 -4.99 6.39 -9.14
CA ASN A 329 -4.66 5.72 -10.40
C ASN A 329 -3.56 6.49 -11.14
N ASN A 330 -3.25 6.07 -12.37
CA ASN A 330 -2.25 6.69 -13.23
C ASN A 330 -2.90 7.35 -14.46
N LEU A 331 -4.08 7.95 -14.28
CA LEU A 331 -4.79 8.67 -15.34
C LEU A 331 -4.08 10.00 -15.66
N THR A 332 -4.01 10.36 -16.93
CA THR A 332 -3.32 11.55 -17.44
C THR A 332 -4.25 12.43 -18.28
N GLY A 333 -3.71 13.51 -18.84
CA GLY A 333 -4.46 14.39 -19.73
C GLY A 333 -5.37 15.37 -19.00
N ARG A 334 -6.29 16.00 -19.76
CA ARG A 334 -7.20 17.03 -19.25
C ARG A 334 -8.50 16.42 -18.74
N ILE A 335 -9.11 17.08 -17.76
CA ILE A 335 -10.47 16.73 -17.30
C ILE A 335 -11.48 17.20 -18.36
N PRO A 336 -12.34 16.31 -18.90
CA PRO A 336 -13.38 16.70 -19.84
C PRO A 336 -14.37 17.68 -19.19
N SER A 337 -14.61 18.84 -19.82
CA SER A 337 -15.52 19.86 -19.26
C SER A 337 -16.95 19.36 -19.07
N VAL A 338 -17.40 18.49 -19.98
CA VAL A 338 -18.76 17.92 -19.97
C VAL A 338 -19.01 17.08 -18.70
N LEU A 339 -17.96 16.46 -18.13
CA LEU A 339 -18.04 15.70 -16.87
C LEU A 339 -18.56 16.57 -15.71
N PHE A 340 -18.13 17.84 -15.66
CA PHE A 340 -18.53 18.78 -14.60
C PHE A 340 -19.96 19.29 -14.78
N THR A 341 -20.52 19.18 -15.98
CA THR A 341 -21.87 19.64 -16.33
C THR A 341 -22.91 18.52 -16.32
N MET A 342 -22.53 17.29 -15.98
CA MET A 342 -23.46 16.17 -15.84
C MET A 342 -24.50 16.47 -14.76
N LYS A 343 -25.79 16.28 -15.08
CA LYS A 343 -26.91 16.59 -14.19
C LYS A 343 -27.12 15.56 -13.07
N SER A 344 -26.61 14.35 -13.24
CA SER A 344 -26.73 13.26 -12.26
C SER A 344 -25.58 13.24 -11.26
N LEU A 345 -24.40 13.73 -11.66
CA LEU A 345 -23.16 13.55 -10.90
C LEU A 345 -23.17 14.45 -9.67
N GLU A 346 -22.94 13.84 -8.51
CA GLU A 346 -22.92 14.49 -7.19
C GLU A 346 -21.53 14.42 -6.54
N TYR A 347 -20.85 13.28 -6.71
CA TYR A 347 -19.55 13.01 -6.09
C TYR A 347 -18.50 12.66 -7.14
N LEU A 348 -17.44 13.46 -7.21
CA LEU A 348 -16.31 13.25 -8.11
C LEU A 348 -15.00 13.16 -7.34
N PHE A 349 -14.36 11.99 -7.35
CA PHE A 349 -13.05 11.75 -6.74
C PHE A 349 -12.05 11.36 -7.83
N LEU A 350 -11.13 12.27 -8.14
CA LEU A 350 -10.04 12.09 -9.11
C LEU A 350 -8.66 12.30 -8.46
N GLY A 351 -8.60 12.32 -7.12
CA GLY A 351 -7.38 12.59 -6.40
C GLY A 351 -6.30 11.52 -6.64
N ASN A 352 -5.03 11.90 -6.55
CA ASN A 352 -3.87 11.00 -6.74
C ASN A 352 -3.88 10.37 -8.14
N ASN A 353 -3.71 11.24 -9.15
CA ASN A 353 -3.58 10.89 -10.56
C ASN A 353 -2.54 11.81 -11.23
N GLY A 354 -2.36 11.66 -12.54
CA GLY A 354 -1.52 12.50 -13.39
C GLY A 354 -2.28 13.55 -14.22
N LEU A 355 -3.47 14.00 -13.78
CA LEU A 355 -4.31 14.92 -14.56
C LEU A 355 -3.68 16.32 -14.62
N SER A 356 -3.82 16.99 -15.75
CA SER A 356 -3.19 18.29 -16.02
C SER A 356 -4.14 19.27 -16.72
N GLY A 357 -3.74 20.54 -16.83
CA GLY A 357 -4.55 21.61 -17.40
C GLY A 357 -5.46 22.30 -16.38
N SER A 358 -6.40 23.12 -16.87
CA SER A 358 -7.29 23.91 -16.03
C SER A 358 -8.54 23.15 -15.57
N ILE A 359 -9.06 23.52 -14.39
CA ILE A 359 -10.37 23.08 -13.94
C ILE A 359 -11.45 23.62 -14.90
N PRO A 360 -12.46 22.82 -15.30
CA PRO A 360 -13.57 23.30 -16.12
C PRO A 360 -14.26 24.56 -15.57
N SER A 361 -14.53 25.52 -16.45
CA SER A 361 -15.09 26.83 -16.08
C SER A 361 -16.57 26.79 -15.68
N GLN A 362 -17.27 25.72 -15.99
CA GLN A 362 -18.69 25.49 -15.69
C GLN A 362 -18.86 24.24 -14.82
N LYS A 363 -19.93 24.23 -14.00
CA LYS A 363 -20.30 23.12 -13.11
C LYS A 363 -21.82 23.01 -13.03
N SER A 364 -22.35 21.78 -12.99
CA SER A 364 -23.74 21.51 -12.61
C SER A 364 -23.98 21.84 -11.14
N GLU A 365 -25.19 22.25 -10.78
CA GLU A 365 -25.56 22.49 -9.37
C GLU A 365 -25.51 21.20 -8.53
N THR A 366 -25.77 20.05 -9.15
CA THR A 366 -25.77 18.73 -8.50
C THR A 366 -24.41 18.28 -7.99
N LEU A 367 -23.31 18.73 -8.62
CA LEU A 367 -21.96 18.27 -8.30
C LEU A 367 -21.44 18.93 -7.00
N THR A 368 -21.78 18.39 -5.84
CA THR A 368 -21.51 19.02 -4.54
C THR A 368 -20.13 18.70 -3.96
N THR A 369 -19.52 17.59 -4.37
CA THR A 369 -18.23 17.12 -3.85
C THR A 369 -17.23 16.86 -4.97
N ILE A 370 -16.07 17.50 -4.89
CA ILE A 370 -15.00 17.38 -5.88
C ILE A 370 -13.64 17.25 -5.17
N ASP A 371 -13.01 16.10 -5.33
CA ASP A 371 -11.61 15.90 -4.96
C ASP A 371 -10.73 15.79 -6.21
N LEU A 372 -9.86 16.78 -6.41
CA LEU A 372 -8.84 16.81 -7.46
C LEU A 372 -7.42 16.85 -6.85
N SER A 373 -7.27 16.49 -5.57
CA SER A 373 -5.99 16.58 -4.88
C SER A 373 -4.92 15.70 -5.52
N TYR A 374 -3.64 16.02 -5.35
CA TYR A 374 -2.52 15.22 -5.86
C TYR A 374 -2.61 14.95 -7.38
N ASN A 375 -2.65 16.03 -8.15
CA ASN A 375 -2.61 16.01 -9.61
C ASN A 375 -1.56 17.03 -10.11
N PHE A 376 -1.64 17.42 -11.38
CA PHE A 376 -0.81 18.45 -12.01
C PHE A 376 -1.68 19.58 -12.62
N LEU A 377 -2.86 19.82 -12.06
CA LEU A 377 -3.78 20.86 -12.54
C LEU A 377 -3.20 22.25 -12.29
N SER A 378 -3.49 23.20 -13.19
CA SER A 378 -2.92 24.55 -13.18
C SER A 378 -3.89 25.58 -13.77
N GLY A 379 -3.50 26.87 -13.77
CA GLY A 379 -4.32 27.95 -14.32
C GLY A 379 -5.20 28.65 -13.27
N ASN A 380 -6.20 29.40 -13.73
CA ASN A 380 -7.08 30.18 -12.86
C ASN A 380 -8.22 29.33 -12.29
N LEU A 381 -8.61 29.61 -11.04
CA LEU A 381 -9.79 28.99 -10.43
C LEU A 381 -11.09 29.52 -11.07
N PRO A 382 -12.03 28.65 -11.45
CA PRO A 382 -13.34 29.05 -11.97
C PRO A 382 -14.16 29.91 -10.98
N SER A 383 -15.08 30.72 -11.51
CA SER A 383 -15.94 31.61 -10.70
C SER A 383 -16.91 30.88 -9.77
N TRP A 384 -17.25 29.63 -10.07
CA TRP A 384 -18.11 28.81 -9.20
C TRP A 384 -17.40 28.29 -7.95
N VAL A 385 -16.05 28.34 -7.90
CA VAL A 385 -15.29 27.95 -6.71
C VAL A 385 -15.68 28.88 -5.57
N ASN A 386 -16.20 28.31 -4.48
CA ASN A 386 -16.60 29.07 -3.29
C ASN A 386 -16.54 28.18 -2.04
N SER A 387 -16.66 28.80 -0.86
CA SER A 387 -16.51 28.13 0.44
C SER A 387 -17.64 27.16 0.83
N ARG A 388 -18.76 27.12 0.08
CA ARG A 388 -19.88 26.20 0.36
C ARG A 388 -19.72 24.84 -0.35
N LEU A 389 -18.78 24.72 -1.28
CA LEU A 389 -18.51 23.49 -2.02
C LEU A 389 -17.50 22.61 -1.25
N GLN A 390 -17.72 21.30 -1.21
CA GLN A 390 -16.73 20.35 -0.71
C GLN A 390 -15.67 20.15 -1.80
N LEU A 391 -14.60 20.93 -1.74
CA LEU A 391 -13.56 21.00 -2.77
C LEU A 391 -12.17 20.75 -2.18
N ASN A 392 -11.46 19.78 -2.73
CA ASN A 392 -10.06 19.51 -2.39
C ASN A 392 -9.14 19.67 -3.61
N LEU A 393 -8.19 20.60 -3.50
CA LEU A 393 -7.23 20.96 -4.54
C LEU A 393 -5.76 20.84 -4.08
N VAL A 394 -5.51 20.19 -2.95
CA VAL A 394 -4.16 20.02 -2.38
C VAL A 394 -3.22 19.35 -3.39
N ALA A 395 -1.94 19.70 -3.38
CA ALA A 395 -0.87 19.16 -4.22
C ALA A 395 -1.12 19.29 -5.74
N ASN A 396 -1.49 20.49 -6.19
CA ASN A 396 -1.60 20.90 -7.61
C ASN A 396 -0.66 22.09 -7.93
N ASN A 397 -0.75 22.65 -9.13
CA ASN A 397 0.11 23.73 -9.66
C ASN A 397 -0.68 25.03 -9.94
N PHE A 398 -1.64 25.39 -9.08
CA PHE A 398 -2.41 26.63 -9.26
C PHE A 398 -1.59 27.87 -8.88
N THR A 399 -1.87 28.99 -9.56
CA THR A 399 -1.28 30.29 -9.24
C THR A 399 -2.23 31.10 -8.36
N PHE A 400 -1.70 31.73 -7.32
CA PHE A 400 -2.50 32.42 -6.31
C PHE A 400 -2.40 33.93 -6.44
N ASN A 401 -3.53 34.60 -6.29
CA ASN A 401 -3.63 36.05 -6.14
C ASN A 401 -4.36 36.39 -4.83
N SER A 402 -4.42 37.68 -4.49
CA SER A 402 -5.03 38.15 -3.23
C SER A 402 -6.51 37.76 -3.08
N SER A 403 -7.26 37.62 -4.17
CA SER A 403 -8.67 37.20 -4.16
C SER A 403 -8.82 35.71 -3.86
N ILE A 404 -8.00 34.85 -4.48
CA ILE A 404 -8.03 33.40 -4.27
C ILE A 404 -7.65 33.05 -2.83
N ASN A 405 -6.66 33.73 -2.25
CA ASN A 405 -6.24 33.52 -0.87
C ASN A 405 -7.35 33.82 0.14
N ARG A 406 -8.31 34.69 -0.17
CA ARG A 406 -9.50 34.93 0.68
C ARG A 406 -10.54 33.83 0.51
N LEU A 407 -10.64 33.25 -0.69
CA LEU A 407 -11.63 32.25 -1.05
C LEU A 407 -11.28 30.86 -0.49
N LEU A 408 -10.01 30.48 -0.58
CA LEU A 408 -9.46 29.20 -0.11
C LEU A 408 -8.20 29.45 0.73
N PRO A 409 -8.34 29.90 1.99
CA PRO A 409 -7.21 30.30 2.81
C PRO A 409 -6.20 29.17 3.03
N GLY A 410 -4.92 29.44 2.76
CA GLY A 410 -3.83 28.52 3.02
C GLY A 410 -3.58 27.47 1.95
N LEU A 411 -4.45 27.38 0.93
CA LEU A 411 -4.25 26.45 -0.19
C LEU A 411 -2.96 26.73 -0.96
N GLU A 412 -2.48 27.99 -0.97
CA GLU A 412 -1.20 28.36 -1.56
C GLU A 412 -0.03 27.61 -0.93
N CYS A 413 -0.12 27.28 0.36
CA CYS A 413 0.89 26.50 1.08
C CYS A 413 0.82 25.00 0.78
N LEU A 414 -0.34 24.54 0.34
CA LEU A 414 -0.62 23.13 0.04
C LEU A 414 -0.59 22.84 -1.46
N GLN A 415 -0.01 23.73 -2.27
CA GLN A 415 0.33 23.41 -3.65
C GLN A 415 1.52 22.46 -3.71
N ARG A 416 1.73 21.88 -4.89
CA ARG A 416 2.81 20.93 -5.15
C ARG A 416 4.15 21.54 -4.72
N SER A 417 4.96 20.72 -4.06
CA SER A 417 6.23 21.12 -3.42
C SER A 417 6.11 22.01 -2.17
N PHE A 418 4.90 22.22 -1.63
CA PHE A 418 4.63 22.86 -0.34
C PHE A 418 5.44 24.17 -0.13
N PRO A 419 5.16 25.23 -0.90
CA PRO A 419 6.07 26.37 -1.04
C PRO A 419 6.21 27.23 0.23
N CYS A 420 5.24 27.21 1.14
CA CYS A 420 5.28 28.02 2.35
C CYS A 420 6.44 27.57 3.26
N PHE A 421 7.30 28.53 3.63
CA PHE A 421 8.48 28.33 4.49
C PHE A 421 9.52 27.35 3.95
N ARG A 422 9.45 27.04 2.66
CA ARG A 422 10.49 26.27 1.98
C ARG A 422 11.80 27.06 1.97
N ASN A 423 12.90 26.40 2.31
CA ASN A 423 14.23 26.97 2.50
C ASN A 423 14.35 28.03 3.60
N ALA A 424 13.30 28.24 4.41
CA ALA A 424 13.26 29.16 5.53
C ALA A 424 12.47 28.52 6.69
N PRO A 425 13.01 27.44 7.30
CA PRO A 425 12.31 26.72 8.36
C PRO A 425 11.97 27.64 9.53
N ARG A 426 10.81 27.41 10.14
CA ARG A 426 10.29 28.20 11.26
C ARG A 426 9.97 27.36 12.48
N TYR A 427 9.66 26.09 12.27
CA TYR A 427 9.15 25.21 13.32
C TYR A 427 10.12 24.06 13.57
N ALA A 428 10.47 23.89 14.84
CA ALA A 428 11.28 22.75 15.27
C ALA A 428 10.47 21.46 15.30
N ASN A 429 9.18 21.54 15.67
CA ASN A 429 8.29 20.41 15.93
C ASN A 429 6.83 20.80 15.65
N PHE A 430 5.92 19.84 15.63
CA PHE A 430 4.49 20.09 15.73
C PHE A 430 3.79 18.92 16.42
N SER A 431 2.69 19.20 17.14
CA SER A 431 1.83 18.17 17.73
C SER A 431 0.38 18.61 17.59
N ILE A 432 -0.51 17.68 17.29
CA ILE A 432 -1.91 17.95 16.91
C ILE A 432 -2.84 17.04 17.71
N LYS A 433 -3.88 17.61 18.31
CA LYS A 433 -5.02 16.85 18.85
C LYS A 433 -6.05 16.64 17.73
N CYS A 434 -5.96 15.49 17.07
CA CYS A 434 -6.79 15.17 15.91
C CYS A 434 -8.29 15.11 16.29
N GLY A 435 -9.11 15.94 15.65
CA GLY A 435 -10.55 16.00 15.92
C GLY A 435 -10.94 16.63 17.26
N GLY A 436 -10.04 17.33 17.95
CA GLY A 436 -10.29 17.88 19.29
C GLY A 436 -9.66 19.27 19.56
N PRO A 437 -9.98 19.85 20.72
CA PRO A 437 -9.42 21.13 21.15
C PRO A 437 -7.92 21.02 21.52
N ALA A 438 -7.23 22.16 21.58
CA ALA A 438 -5.85 22.20 22.03
C ALA A 438 -5.74 21.73 23.49
N MET A 439 -4.65 21.04 23.82
CA MET A 439 -4.43 20.53 25.18
C MET A 439 -2.95 20.28 25.46
N ILE A 440 -2.62 20.00 26.72
CA ILE A 440 -1.29 19.55 27.14
C ILE A 440 -1.41 18.14 27.72
N ALA A 441 -0.57 17.22 27.24
CA ALA A 441 -0.50 15.84 27.72
C ALA A 441 0.96 15.38 27.75
N ASP A 442 1.38 14.77 28.87
CA ASP A 442 2.74 14.24 29.07
C ASP A 442 3.87 15.24 28.70
N GLY A 443 3.67 16.52 29.07
CA GLY A 443 4.61 17.62 28.78
C GLY A 443 4.62 18.11 27.32
N ILE A 444 3.77 17.58 26.45
CA ILE A 444 3.62 17.98 25.04
C ILE A 444 2.40 18.87 24.88
N SER A 445 2.56 20.03 24.24
CA SER A 445 1.45 20.90 23.84
C SER A 445 0.94 20.48 22.45
N PHE A 446 -0.33 20.07 22.39
CA PHE A 446 -1.03 19.67 21.17
C PHE A 446 -1.90 20.81 20.65
N ASP A 447 -1.68 21.19 19.40
CA ASP A 447 -2.47 22.19 18.68
C ASP A 447 -3.88 21.68 18.40
N VAL A 448 -4.84 22.61 18.31
CA VAL A 448 -6.25 22.31 18.04
C VAL A 448 -6.49 21.84 16.61
N ASP A 449 -7.11 20.68 16.43
CA ASP A 449 -7.73 20.28 15.16
C ASP A 449 -9.23 20.02 15.38
N ASN A 450 -10.00 21.11 15.51
CA ASN A 450 -11.47 21.07 15.61
C ASN A 450 -12.16 21.40 14.28
N SER A 451 -11.40 21.33 13.18
CA SER A 451 -11.90 21.68 11.85
C SER A 451 -13.03 20.75 11.40
N THR A 452 -14.03 21.33 10.73
CA THR A 452 -15.13 20.58 10.11
C THR A 452 -14.68 20.04 8.76
N LEU A 453 -14.09 18.86 8.77
CA LEU A 453 -13.72 18.15 7.54
C LEU A 453 -14.95 17.43 6.96
N GLY A 454 -15.00 17.39 5.64
CA GLY A 454 -16.02 16.71 4.86
C GLY A 454 -15.39 15.75 3.82
N PRO A 455 -16.18 15.25 2.86
CA PRO A 455 -15.72 14.20 1.94
C PRO A 455 -14.61 14.65 0.97
N ALA A 456 -14.44 15.95 0.74
CA ALA A 456 -13.34 16.50 -0.03
C ALA A 456 -12.97 17.87 0.55
N THR A 457 -12.09 17.89 1.55
CA THR A 457 -11.75 19.13 2.28
C THR A 457 -10.30 19.14 2.71
N PHE A 458 -9.78 20.35 2.93
CA PHE A 458 -8.53 20.56 3.64
C PHE A 458 -8.69 21.72 4.62
N ASN A 459 -7.81 21.77 5.61
CA ASN A 459 -7.70 22.89 6.53
C ASN A 459 -6.24 23.12 6.92
N ILE A 460 -5.85 24.38 7.12
CA ILE A 460 -4.51 24.77 7.57
C ILE A 460 -4.59 25.42 8.95
N SER A 461 -3.56 25.25 9.77
CA SER A 461 -3.48 26.01 11.03
C SER A 461 -3.26 27.50 10.75
N SER A 462 -3.74 28.37 11.64
CA SER A 462 -3.70 29.83 11.47
C SER A 462 -2.27 30.38 11.31
N ILE A 463 -1.32 29.74 11.97
CA ILE A 463 0.12 30.05 11.88
C ILE A 463 0.81 29.29 10.73
N ARG A 464 0.09 28.47 9.95
CA ARG A 464 0.61 27.67 8.82
C ARG A 464 1.71 26.67 9.24
N LYS A 465 1.64 26.18 10.46
CA LYS A 465 2.59 25.19 11.03
C LYS A 465 2.28 23.76 10.58
N TRP A 466 1.01 23.47 10.37
CA TRP A 466 0.53 22.17 9.93
C TRP A 466 -0.80 22.30 9.19
N ALA A 467 -1.18 21.26 8.47
CA ALA A 467 -2.46 21.18 7.76
C ALA A 467 -3.01 19.75 7.79
N VAL A 468 -4.28 19.62 7.42
CA VAL A 468 -4.98 18.34 7.28
C VAL A 468 -5.80 18.35 5.98
N SER A 469 -5.91 17.19 5.33
CA SER A 469 -6.69 16.97 4.12
C SER A 469 -7.45 15.65 4.24
N ASN A 470 -8.71 15.63 3.86
CA ASN A 470 -9.57 14.46 3.88
C ASN A 470 -10.24 14.24 2.52
N ALA A 471 -10.30 12.98 2.08
CA ALA A 471 -11.00 12.56 0.88
C ALA A 471 -11.75 11.24 1.08
N GLY A 472 -12.96 11.15 0.52
CA GLY A 472 -13.80 9.96 0.45
C GLY A 472 -15.15 10.11 1.17
N LEU A 473 -16.07 9.17 0.89
CA LEU A 473 -17.41 9.12 1.46
C LEU A 473 -17.66 7.77 2.14
N PHE A 474 -18.21 7.77 3.36
CA PHE A 474 -18.68 6.54 3.99
C PHE A 474 -19.86 5.98 3.19
N ALA A 475 -19.62 4.86 2.52
CA ALA A 475 -20.63 4.10 1.80
C ALA A 475 -21.85 3.83 2.68
N GLU A 476 -23.04 4.07 2.11
CA GLU A 476 -24.34 3.71 2.72
C GLU A 476 -24.62 4.34 4.09
N ARG A 477 -23.88 5.41 4.44
CA ARG A 477 -24.09 6.18 5.66
C ARG A 477 -24.84 7.48 5.35
N PRO A 478 -26.08 7.67 5.82
CA PRO A 478 -26.86 8.88 5.52
C PRO A 478 -26.22 10.16 6.07
N ILE A 479 -25.63 10.09 7.28
CA ILE A 479 -24.97 11.23 7.94
C ILE A 479 -23.47 10.95 7.99
N GLN A 480 -22.71 11.74 7.23
CA GLN A 480 -21.25 11.65 7.19
C GLN A 480 -20.65 12.26 8.47
N GLN A 481 -19.81 11.51 9.17
CA GLN A 481 -19.11 11.97 10.36
C GLN A 481 -17.62 11.66 10.24
N TYR A 482 -16.79 12.71 10.37
CA TYR A 482 -15.34 12.63 10.24
C TYR A 482 -14.61 12.81 11.58
N VAL A 483 -15.36 12.85 12.69
CA VAL A 483 -14.84 12.85 14.06
C VAL A 483 -15.64 11.86 14.87
N GLN A 484 -14.93 11.08 15.67
CA GLN A 484 -15.49 10.21 16.68
C GLN A 484 -15.26 10.84 18.04
N ASN A 485 -16.32 10.92 18.84
CA ASN A 485 -16.24 11.34 20.23
C ASN A 485 -16.48 10.12 21.13
N PHE A 486 -15.72 10.02 22.21
CA PHE A 486 -15.82 8.95 23.19
C PHE A 486 -15.86 9.54 24.60
N ALA A 487 -16.89 9.16 25.35
CA ALA A 487 -17.12 9.65 26.71
C ALA A 487 -16.60 8.69 27.80
N GLY A 488 -16.08 7.52 27.42
CA GLY A 488 -15.50 6.56 28.36
C GLY A 488 -14.02 6.80 28.63
N THR A 489 -13.41 5.92 29.41
CA THR A 489 -11.98 5.99 29.77
C THR A 489 -11.16 5.08 28.88
N VAL A 490 -10.07 5.61 28.31
CA VAL A 490 -9.06 4.83 27.60
C VAL A 490 -7.96 4.39 28.57
N SER A 491 -7.67 3.09 28.59
CA SER A 491 -6.63 2.48 29.44
C SER A 491 -5.28 2.39 28.71
N GLY A 492 -4.21 2.05 29.43
CA GLY A 492 -2.85 1.96 28.86
C GLY A 492 -2.18 3.33 28.61
N THR A 493 -2.70 4.40 29.21
CA THR A 493 -2.17 5.76 29.10
C THR A 493 -2.35 6.52 30.41
N ASN A 494 -1.44 7.45 30.71
CA ASN A 494 -1.58 8.39 31.82
C ASN A 494 -2.41 9.63 31.43
N THR A 495 -2.79 9.76 30.15
CA THR A 495 -3.51 10.92 29.61
C THR A 495 -4.77 10.51 28.82
N PRO A 496 -5.78 9.87 29.44
CA PRO A 496 -6.98 9.38 28.74
C PRO A 496 -7.73 10.44 27.93
N LYS A 497 -7.72 11.71 28.39
CA LYS A 497 -8.35 12.85 27.70
C LYS A 497 -7.84 13.06 26.26
N LEU A 498 -6.61 12.63 25.96
CA LEU A 498 -6.04 12.70 24.61
C LEU A 498 -6.82 11.83 23.60
N TYR A 499 -7.58 10.85 24.07
CA TYR A 499 -8.31 9.88 23.25
C TYR A 499 -9.84 10.07 23.24
N GLU A 500 -10.35 11.12 23.90
CA GLU A 500 -11.78 11.48 23.91
C GLU A 500 -12.31 11.81 22.50
N THR A 501 -11.43 12.24 21.60
CA THR A 501 -11.77 12.48 20.20
C THR A 501 -10.78 11.82 19.26
N SER A 502 -11.25 11.36 18.11
CA SER A 502 -10.41 10.84 17.04
C SER A 502 -10.92 11.30 15.67
N ARG A 503 -9.99 11.66 14.78
CA ARG A 503 -10.31 12.01 13.39
C ARG A 503 -10.51 10.74 12.58
N LEU A 504 -11.58 10.71 11.78
CA LEU A 504 -11.97 9.58 10.93
C LEU A 504 -11.85 9.93 9.45
N SER A 505 -11.62 8.91 8.61
CA SER A 505 -11.78 9.03 7.15
C SER A 505 -12.22 7.71 6.51
N PRO A 506 -13.10 7.73 5.50
CA PRO A 506 -13.46 6.55 4.72
C PRO A 506 -12.49 6.25 3.57
N GLY A 507 -11.51 7.11 3.29
CA GLY A 507 -10.68 6.98 2.09
C GLY A 507 -9.23 7.36 2.38
N SER A 508 -8.96 8.66 2.41
CA SER A 508 -7.62 9.21 2.60
C SER A 508 -7.66 10.35 3.60
N LEU A 509 -6.85 10.25 4.66
CA LEU A 509 -6.61 11.29 5.65
C LEU A 509 -5.13 11.64 5.66
N ARG A 510 -4.80 12.89 5.35
CA ARG A 510 -3.42 13.36 5.28
C ARG A 510 -3.19 14.49 6.27
N TYR A 511 -2.09 14.44 7.00
CA TYR A 511 -1.59 15.52 7.84
C TYR A 511 -0.24 15.99 7.31
N TYR A 512 -0.02 17.30 7.39
CA TYR A 512 1.19 17.94 6.90
C TYR A 512 1.84 18.75 8.02
N GLY A 513 3.14 18.61 8.23
CA GLY A 513 3.96 19.61 8.92
C GLY A 513 4.60 20.53 7.88
N LEU A 514 4.52 21.85 8.06
CA LEU A 514 5.01 22.85 7.11
C LEU A 514 6.08 23.72 7.77
N GLY A 515 7.12 24.09 7.02
CA GLY A 515 8.21 24.92 7.52
C GLY A 515 9.06 24.28 8.62
N LEU A 516 9.17 22.95 8.60
CA LEU A 516 10.04 22.20 9.52
C LEU A 516 11.50 22.32 9.09
N GLU A 517 12.43 22.31 10.03
CA GLU A 517 13.86 22.21 9.72
C GLU A 517 14.16 20.85 9.06
N ASN A 518 15.07 20.81 8.08
CA ASN A 518 15.41 19.55 7.43
C ASN A 518 16.29 18.73 8.37
N GLY A 519 15.98 17.44 8.53
CA GLY A 519 16.71 16.57 9.44
C GLY A 519 15.91 15.34 9.83
N SER A 520 16.42 14.57 10.77
CA SER A 520 15.74 13.38 11.28
C SER A 520 14.68 13.75 12.32
N TYR A 521 13.49 13.19 12.20
CA TYR A 521 12.36 13.41 13.09
C TYR A 521 11.80 12.08 13.60
N THR A 522 11.34 12.09 14.85
CA THR A 522 10.47 11.05 15.41
C THR A 522 9.01 11.46 15.27
N VAL A 523 8.24 10.67 14.53
CA VAL A 523 6.80 10.78 14.35
C VAL A 523 6.11 9.79 15.28
N ARG A 524 5.27 10.29 16.18
CA ARG A 524 4.45 9.51 17.11
C ARG A 524 2.98 9.66 16.73
N LEU A 525 2.35 8.55 16.40
CA LEU A 525 0.92 8.48 16.08
C LEU A 525 0.18 7.82 17.25
N PHE A 526 -0.82 8.52 17.78
CA PHE A 526 -1.58 8.10 18.96
C PHE A 526 -2.94 7.56 18.52
N PHE A 527 -3.19 6.30 18.84
CA PHE A 527 -4.39 5.58 18.43
C PHE A 527 -5.10 4.98 19.65
N ALA A 528 -6.42 4.93 19.57
CA ALA A 528 -7.27 4.07 20.40
C ALA A 528 -8.53 3.74 19.61
N GLU A 529 -8.92 2.47 19.58
CA GLU A 529 -10.21 2.09 18.99
C GLU A 529 -11.30 2.26 20.03
N THR A 530 -12.13 3.28 19.85
CA THR A 530 -13.23 3.64 20.78
C THR A 530 -14.61 3.56 20.13
N GLY A 531 -14.67 3.09 18.88
CA GLY A 531 -15.89 3.06 18.06
C GLY A 531 -16.63 1.74 18.14
N PHE A 532 -15.98 0.70 18.66
CA PHE A 532 -16.55 -0.62 18.88
C PHE A 532 -16.73 -0.89 20.38
N PRO A 533 -17.83 -1.53 20.79
CA PRO A 533 -17.96 -2.10 22.13
C PRO A 533 -16.89 -3.17 22.41
N GLU A 534 -16.62 -3.43 23.69
CA GLU A 534 -15.70 -4.50 24.09
C GLU A 534 -16.22 -5.88 23.70
N LEU A 535 -15.32 -6.78 23.31
CA LEU A 535 -15.61 -8.20 23.02
C LEU A 535 -16.29 -8.91 24.19
N ALA A 536 -15.99 -8.49 25.43
CA ALA A 536 -16.63 -9.01 26.63
C ALA A 536 -18.16 -8.74 26.68
N SER A 537 -18.66 -7.73 25.95
CA SER A 537 -20.09 -7.50 25.79
C SER A 537 -20.79 -8.63 25.03
N GLN A 538 -20.03 -9.42 24.26
CA GLN A 538 -20.53 -10.54 23.45
C GLN A 538 -21.75 -10.13 22.61
N SER A 539 -21.68 -8.91 22.06
CA SER A 539 -22.63 -8.38 21.09
C SER A 539 -22.04 -8.44 19.69
N TRP A 540 -22.87 -8.64 18.67
CA TRP A 540 -22.42 -8.60 17.27
C TRP A 540 -21.72 -7.27 16.92
N LYS A 541 -22.08 -6.18 17.62
CA LYS A 541 -21.46 -4.86 17.49
C LYS A 541 -19.98 -4.84 17.88
N SER A 542 -19.55 -5.75 18.75
CA SER A 542 -18.16 -5.86 19.20
C SER A 542 -17.24 -6.60 18.22
N LEU A 543 -17.80 -7.21 17.17
CA LEU A 543 -17.05 -7.95 16.14
C LEU A 543 -16.49 -7.05 15.02
N GLY A 544 -16.62 -5.73 15.18
CA GLY A 544 -16.16 -4.76 14.19
C GLY A 544 -14.64 -4.73 14.09
N ARG A 545 -14.14 -4.58 12.86
CA ARG A 545 -12.71 -4.42 12.57
C ARG A 545 -12.48 -3.13 11.80
N ARG A 546 -11.47 -2.36 12.24
CA ARG A 546 -11.00 -1.17 11.55
C ARG A 546 -9.60 -1.42 11.03
N VAL A 547 -9.45 -1.46 9.71
CA VAL A 547 -8.18 -1.79 9.05
C VAL A 547 -7.80 -0.70 8.06
N PHE A 548 -6.57 -0.20 8.13
CA PHE A 548 -6.06 0.82 7.20
C PHE A 548 -4.53 0.80 7.13
N ASP A 549 -3.97 1.45 6.11
CA ASP A 549 -2.53 1.60 5.92
C ASP A 549 -2.06 2.96 6.46
N VAL A 550 -0.79 3.03 6.86
CA VAL A 550 -0.13 4.27 7.31
C VAL A 550 1.13 4.50 6.47
N TYR A 551 1.22 5.66 5.86
CA TYR A 551 2.35 6.14 5.07
C TYR A 551 2.95 7.38 5.72
N ILE A 552 4.28 7.51 5.69
CA ILE A 552 5.00 8.70 6.13
C ILE A 552 5.98 9.06 5.01
N GLN A 553 5.93 10.31 4.54
CA GLN A 553 6.70 10.78 3.38
C GLN A 553 6.57 9.85 2.16
N GLY A 554 5.35 9.38 1.88
CA GLY A 554 5.06 8.45 0.77
C GLY A 554 5.49 7.00 1.01
N THR A 555 6.26 6.69 2.06
CA THR A 555 6.68 5.31 2.37
C THR A 555 5.65 4.63 3.28
N ARG A 556 5.15 3.45 2.89
CA ARG A 556 4.22 2.66 3.73
C ARG A 556 4.95 2.13 4.97
N GLN A 557 4.55 2.61 6.13
CA GLN A 557 5.10 2.20 7.43
C GLN A 557 4.32 1.04 8.04
N LEU A 558 2.99 1.06 7.89
CA LEU A 558 2.10 -0.02 8.34
C LEU A 558 1.14 -0.40 7.22
N ARG A 559 0.95 -1.70 7.02
CA ARG A 559 -0.04 -2.28 6.11
C ARG A 559 -1.08 -3.02 6.92
N ASP A 560 -2.35 -2.91 6.55
CA ASP A 560 -3.47 -3.60 7.18
C ASP A 560 -3.50 -3.40 8.72
N PHE A 561 -3.19 -2.19 9.18
CA PHE A 561 -3.11 -1.86 10.61
C PHE A 561 -4.51 -1.88 11.25
N ASP A 562 -4.67 -2.72 12.27
CA ASP A 562 -5.86 -2.82 13.11
C ASP A 562 -5.52 -2.34 14.52
N ILE A 563 -6.07 -1.20 14.91
CA ILE A 563 -5.79 -0.55 16.20
C ILE A 563 -6.14 -1.48 17.36
N SER A 564 -7.30 -2.14 17.30
CA SER A 564 -7.80 -2.96 18.39
C SER A 564 -6.96 -4.22 18.58
N LYS A 565 -6.56 -4.85 17.48
CA LYS A 565 -5.69 -6.03 17.49
C LYS A 565 -4.32 -5.69 18.09
N GLU A 566 -3.73 -4.58 17.66
CA GLU A 566 -2.39 -4.16 18.05
C GLU A 566 -2.34 -3.63 19.50
N ALA A 567 -3.42 -3.00 19.98
CA ALA A 567 -3.55 -2.54 21.36
C ALA A 567 -3.98 -3.66 22.34
N GLY A 568 -4.32 -4.85 21.83
CA GLY A 568 -4.84 -5.95 22.64
C GLY A 568 -6.28 -5.72 23.16
N GLY A 569 -7.07 -4.97 22.41
CA GLY A 569 -8.49 -4.68 22.68
C GLY A 569 -8.89 -3.24 22.30
N VAL A 570 -10.20 -2.98 22.36
CA VAL A 570 -10.77 -1.63 22.25
C VAL A 570 -10.54 -0.84 23.54
N ASN A 571 -10.73 0.48 23.52
CA ASN A 571 -10.53 1.39 24.66
C ASN A 571 -9.15 1.30 25.30
N LYS A 572 -8.14 0.92 24.51
CA LYS A 572 -6.73 0.85 24.91
C LYS A 572 -5.91 1.77 24.01
N ALA A 573 -5.09 2.59 24.64
CA ALA A 573 -4.16 3.47 23.94
C ALA A 573 -3.00 2.68 23.36
N ILE A 574 -2.60 3.02 22.14
CA ILE A 574 -1.38 2.55 21.52
C ILE A 574 -0.68 3.68 20.76
N ILE A 575 0.63 3.75 20.93
CA ILE A 575 1.48 4.73 20.25
C ILE A 575 2.37 3.99 19.27
N ARG A 576 2.42 4.47 18.03
CA ARG A 576 3.33 3.97 16.99
C ARG A 576 4.36 5.05 16.69
N ASN A 577 5.63 4.68 16.86
CA ASN A 577 6.77 5.58 16.69
C ASN A 577 7.50 5.22 15.39
N PHE A 578 7.81 6.23 14.60
CA PHE A 578 8.55 6.10 13.35
C PHE A 578 9.64 7.16 13.31
N THR A 579 10.74 6.85 12.64
CA THR A 579 11.79 7.83 12.35
C THR A 579 11.79 8.11 10.85
N THR A 580 11.74 9.39 10.47
CA THR A 580 11.79 9.81 9.07
C THR A 580 12.60 11.08 8.91
N ASN A 581 13.17 11.27 7.73
CA ASN A 581 13.81 12.53 7.39
C ASN A 581 12.80 13.52 6.81
N VAL A 582 12.83 14.75 7.30
CA VAL A 582 12.16 15.89 6.69
C VAL A 582 13.07 16.46 5.62
N THR A 583 12.56 16.57 4.41
CA THR A 583 13.24 17.20 3.27
C THR A 583 12.32 18.24 2.63
N GLY A 584 12.87 19.32 2.10
CA GLY A 584 12.06 20.41 1.55
C GLY A 584 11.14 21.07 2.58
N ASN A 585 11.53 21.06 3.85
CA ASN A 585 10.86 21.70 4.98
C ASN A 585 9.39 21.29 5.21
N HIS A 586 8.97 20.12 4.74
CA HIS A 586 7.63 19.61 5.00
C HIS A 586 7.65 18.11 5.34
N LEU A 587 6.60 17.67 6.04
CA LEU A 587 6.38 16.28 6.41
C LEU A 587 4.95 15.88 6.09
N GLU A 588 4.76 14.78 5.38
CA GLU A 588 3.44 14.19 5.11
C GLU A 588 3.23 12.90 5.91
N ILE A 589 2.06 12.78 6.54
CA ILE A 589 1.54 11.54 7.13
C ILE A 589 0.22 11.24 6.43
N HIS A 590 0.09 10.06 5.84
CA HIS A 590 -1.10 9.65 5.11
C HIS A 590 -1.65 8.35 5.71
N LEU A 591 -2.87 8.42 6.22
CA LEU A 591 -3.65 7.27 6.67
C LEU A 591 -4.66 6.92 5.57
N PHE A 592 -4.57 5.70 5.04
CA PHE A 592 -5.29 5.29 3.83
C PHE A 592 -6.12 4.04 4.08
N TRP A 593 -7.41 4.10 3.81
CA TRP A 593 -8.26 2.91 3.90
C TRP A 593 -8.17 2.08 2.61
N ALA A 594 -7.53 0.92 2.61
CA ALA A 594 -7.38 0.04 1.44
C ALA A 594 -8.58 -0.94 1.21
N GLY A 595 -9.81 -0.51 1.51
CA GLY A 595 -11.00 -1.34 1.28
C GLY A 595 -11.24 -2.48 2.28
N LYS A 596 -10.48 -2.51 3.39
CA LYS A 596 -10.50 -3.58 4.40
C LYS A 596 -11.15 -3.20 5.74
N GLY A 597 -11.56 -4.20 6.51
CA GLY A 597 -12.32 -4.01 7.75
C GLY A 597 -13.83 -4.00 7.51
N THR A 598 -14.57 -4.08 8.60
CA THR A 598 -16.03 -4.27 8.56
C THR A 598 -16.73 -2.96 8.23
N THR A 599 -17.51 -2.92 7.15
CA THR A 599 -18.21 -1.69 6.75
C THR A 599 -19.55 -1.46 7.45
N GLY A 600 -20.13 -2.52 8.04
CA GLY A 600 -21.49 -2.54 8.62
C GLY A 600 -21.57 -2.69 10.15
N ILE A 601 -20.44 -2.74 10.86
CA ILE A 601 -20.39 -2.95 12.32
C ILE A 601 -19.72 -1.74 12.99
N PRO A 602 -20.25 -1.18 14.08
CA PRO A 602 -21.54 -1.48 14.71
C PRO A 602 -22.71 -0.78 13.99
N THR A 603 -22.38 0.15 13.10
CA THR A 603 -23.30 0.84 12.19
C THR A 603 -22.60 1.03 10.85
N THR A 604 -23.38 1.15 9.78
CA THR A 604 -22.85 1.36 8.44
C THR A 604 -21.94 2.59 8.36
N GLY A 605 -20.79 2.43 7.72
CA GLY A 605 -19.80 3.50 7.60
C GLY A 605 -18.90 3.66 8.83
N THR A 606 -18.61 2.56 9.53
CA THR A 606 -17.63 2.52 10.63
C THR A 606 -16.37 1.77 10.20
N TYR A 607 -15.58 2.38 9.31
CA TYR A 607 -14.33 1.80 8.77
C TYR A 607 -13.29 2.91 8.48
N GLY A 608 -12.13 2.53 7.94
CA GLY A 608 -11.05 3.46 7.59
C GLY A 608 -10.29 4.00 8.81
N PRO A 609 -9.30 4.88 8.62
CA PRO A 609 -8.44 5.33 9.72
C PRO A 609 -9.19 6.08 10.83
N ALA A 610 -8.71 5.89 12.05
CA ALA A 610 -9.07 6.67 13.24
C ALA A 610 -7.78 7.08 13.95
N ILE A 611 -7.55 8.37 14.20
CA ILE A 611 -6.34 8.87 14.87
C ILE A 611 -6.69 9.92 15.93
N SER A 612 -6.12 9.80 17.12
CA SER A 612 -6.45 10.66 18.26
C SER A 612 -5.50 11.85 18.39
N ALA A 613 -4.21 11.65 18.11
CA ALA A 613 -3.22 12.71 18.11
C ALA A 613 -1.97 12.35 17.27
N ILE A 614 -1.19 13.38 16.94
CA ILE A 614 0.10 13.29 16.25
C ILE A 614 1.12 14.11 17.03
N SER A 615 2.35 13.63 17.18
CA SER A 615 3.49 14.41 17.68
C SER A 615 4.73 14.14 16.85
N VAL A 616 5.34 15.21 16.33
CA VAL A 616 6.52 15.13 15.47
C VAL A 616 7.60 16.01 16.09
N ALA A 617 8.70 15.39 16.53
CA ALA A 617 9.80 16.04 17.22
C ALA A 617 11.14 15.74 16.52
N PRO A 618 12.08 16.70 16.47
CA PRO A 618 13.38 16.50 15.85
C PRO A 618 14.25 15.60 16.73
N ASN A 619 15.08 14.78 16.10
CA ASN A 619 16.10 13.95 16.77
C ASN A 619 17.46 14.66 16.83
N PHE A 620 17.46 15.97 16.60
CA PHE A 620 18.63 16.84 16.58
C PHE A 620 18.27 18.14 17.33
N LYS A 621 19.28 18.95 17.64
CA LYS A 621 19.08 20.26 18.24
C LYS A 621 18.66 21.25 17.14
N PRO A 622 17.40 21.70 17.10
CA PRO A 622 16.93 22.59 16.04
C PRO A 622 17.57 23.97 16.18
N SER A 623 17.87 24.62 15.04
CA SER A 623 18.38 25.99 15.01
C SER A 623 17.27 27.03 15.14
N VAL A 624 16.01 26.63 15.02
CA VAL A 624 14.83 27.50 15.08
C VAL A 624 14.15 27.45 16.45
N SER A 625 13.76 28.61 16.97
CA SER A 625 13.16 28.76 18.32
C SER A 625 11.75 28.19 18.46
N GLY A 626 11.12 27.77 17.36
CA GLY A 626 9.76 27.20 17.33
C GLY A 626 8.64 28.20 17.66
N LEU A 627 8.96 29.48 17.85
CA LEU A 627 8.02 30.56 18.10
C LEU A 627 7.63 31.24 16.78
N PRO A 628 6.35 31.55 16.53
CA PRO A 628 5.98 32.39 15.39
C PRO A 628 6.60 33.79 15.54
N PRO A 629 6.98 34.47 14.43
CA PRO A 629 7.43 35.86 14.53
C PRO A 629 6.30 36.73 15.11
N ASP A 630 6.63 37.51 16.15
CA ASP A 630 5.72 38.45 16.77
C ASP A 630 5.06 39.36 15.72
N ASN A 631 3.73 39.38 15.69
CA ASN A 631 3.00 40.46 15.01
C ASN A 631 3.36 41.78 15.71
N PRO A 632 3.82 42.81 14.99
CA PRO A 632 4.16 44.08 15.62
C PRO A 632 2.86 44.78 16.00
N LYS A 633 2.56 44.79 17.30
CA LYS A 633 1.82 45.81 18.09
C LYS A 633 0.86 45.17 19.09
N LYS A 634 1.27 45.16 20.35
CA LYS A 634 0.71 46.03 21.41
C LYS A 634 1.48 45.75 22.70
N LYS A 635 2.44 46.62 23.02
CA LYS A 635 3.00 46.71 24.37
C LYS A 635 1.87 47.11 25.32
N LYS A 636 1.66 46.33 26.38
CA LYS A 636 1.07 46.84 27.63
C LYS A 636 2.03 46.57 28.76
N HIS A 637 2.57 47.66 29.29
CA HIS A 637 3.29 47.70 30.55
C HIS A 637 2.31 47.39 31.68
N THR A 638 2.71 46.52 32.60
CA THR A 638 2.40 46.70 34.02
C THR A 638 3.60 46.21 34.83
N ALA A 639 4.18 47.14 35.58
CA ALA A 639 5.25 46.93 36.55
C ALA A 639 4.65 46.74 37.95
N LEU A 640 5.32 45.99 38.83
CA LEU A 640 5.72 46.38 40.20
C LEU A 640 6.56 45.24 40.86
N ILE A 641 7.87 45.39 41.14
CA ILE A 641 8.57 45.83 42.41
C ILE A 641 8.38 44.81 43.56
N ALA A 642 9.31 44.37 44.42
CA ALA A 642 10.74 44.57 44.81
C ALA A 642 11.12 43.27 45.58
N GLY A 643 12.35 42.91 45.96
CA GLY A 643 13.65 43.55 46.02
C GLY A 643 14.62 42.65 46.82
N VAL A 644 15.91 43.00 46.79
CA VAL A 644 17.03 42.45 47.58
C VAL A 644 17.45 41.03 47.16
N THR A 645 18.58 40.85 46.46
CA THR A 645 19.87 40.71 47.15
C THR A 645 21.04 40.83 46.15
N ILE A 646 21.85 41.88 46.33
CA ILE A 646 23.10 42.19 45.61
C ILE A 646 24.35 41.57 46.32
N PRO A 647 24.40 40.26 46.67
CA PRO A 647 25.72 39.65 46.91
C PRO A 647 25.97 38.34 46.17
N VAL A 648 25.14 37.96 45.20
CA VAL A 648 25.33 36.70 44.43
C VAL A 648 26.16 36.91 43.16
N VAL A 649 26.11 38.10 42.56
CA VAL A 649 26.76 38.38 41.27
C VAL A 649 28.28 38.55 41.41
N ALA A 650 28.77 39.07 42.54
CA ALA A 650 30.20 39.29 42.76
C ALA A 650 30.97 37.97 42.99
N LEU A 651 30.36 36.99 43.68
CA LEU A 651 30.98 35.68 43.91
C LEU A 651 30.95 34.80 42.64
N ALA A 652 29.91 34.92 41.82
CA ALA A 652 29.83 34.21 40.54
C ALA A 652 30.89 34.70 39.54
N LEU A 653 31.17 36.00 39.50
CA LEU A 653 32.17 36.57 38.58
C LEU A 653 33.61 36.19 38.96
N ILE A 654 33.92 36.05 40.26
CA ILE A 654 35.24 35.60 40.72
C ILE A 654 35.45 34.09 40.46
N LEU A 655 34.38 33.29 40.57
CA LEU A 655 34.42 31.87 40.24
C LEU A 655 34.58 31.67 38.72
N ILE A 656 33.86 32.45 37.91
CA ILE A 656 33.97 32.43 36.44
C ILE A 656 35.37 32.88 35.99
N PHE A 657 35.96 33.89 36.64
CA PHE A 657 37.30 34.35 36.29
C PHE A 657 38.39 33.34 36.69
N SER A 658 38.25 32.66 37.83
CA SER A 658 39.15 31.58 38.25
C SER A 658 39.07 30.36 37.33
N ILE A 659 37.86 30.01 36.87
CA ILE A 659 37.64 28.92 35.89
C ILE A 659 38.23 29.29 34.52
N LEU A 660 38.13 30.56 34.10
CA LEU A 660 38.70 31.03 32.84
C LEU A 660 40.24 31.16 32.89
N TYR A 661 40.83 31.41 34.07
CA TYR A 661 42.28 31.50 34.22
C TYR A 661 42.94 30.11 34.31
N MET A 662 42.28 29.13 34.95
CA MET A 662 42.77 27.74 34.94
C MET A 662 42.58 27.02 33.60
N LYS A 663 41.79 27.58 32.68
CA LYS A 663 41.58 27.03 31.33
C LYS A 663 42.51 27.62 30.26
N ARG A 664 43.49 28.46 30.64
CA ARG A 664 44.40 29.12 29.70
C ARG A 664 45.75 28.44 29.50
N GLU A 665 45.95 27.26 30.09
CA GLU A 665 47.06 26.35 29.78
C GLU A 665 46.53 24.92 29.61
N LYS A 666 45.91 24.67 28.45
CA LYS A 666 45.90 23.40 27.70
C LYS A 666 44.91 23.54 26.55
N GLU A 667 45.44 23.88 25.39
CA GLU A 667 44.79 23.59 24.11
C GLU A 667 45.78 22.75 23.32
N ASP A 668 45.46 21.47 23.19
CA ASP A 668 45.58 20.73 21.93
C ASP A 668 44.33 19.83 21.85
N ASP A 669 43.66 19.92 20.71
CA ASP A 669 42.47 19.16 20.30
C ASP A 669 42.66 17.65 20.51
N ASP A 670 41.74 16.97 21.19
CA ASP A 670 41.56 15.50 21.05
C ASP A 670 40.23 14.92 21.62
N ASP A 671 39.30 15.73 22.14
CA ASP A 671 38.10 15.18 22.84
C ASP A 671 36.89 14.82 21.93
N ASP A 672 36.90 15.14 20.62
CA ASP A 672 35.77 14.87 19.70
C ASP A 672 35.89 13.54 18.90
N ASP A 673 37.06 12.88 18.91
CA ASP A 673 37.32 11.71 18.05
C ASP A 673 36.99 10.35 18.73
N ASP A 674 36.92 10.30 20.06
CA ASP A 674 36.66 9.06 20.82
C ASP A 674 35.17 8.64 20.84
N GLU A 675 34.23 9.56 20.52
CA GLU A 675 32.79 9.25 20.55
C GLU A 675 32.36 8.33 19.39
N VAL A 676 33.12 8.25 18.29
CA VAL A 676 32.82 7.43 17.10
C VAL A 676 33.10 5.93 17.32
N LEU A 677 34.06 5.58 18.20
CA LEU A 677 34.47 4.19 18.45
C LEU A 677 33.72 3.53 19.63
N LEU A 678 33.00 4.29 20.46
CA LEU A 678 32.32 3.77 21.65
C LEU A 678 31.14 2.81 21.35
N GLY A 679 30.63 2.82 20.11
CA GLY A 679 29.51 1.97 19.67
C GLY A 679 29.89 0.69 18.90
N ILE A 680 31.17 0.46 18.61
CA ILE A 680 31.61 -0.65 17.73
C ILE A 680 32.22 -1.78 18.57
N SER A 681 31.58 -2.95 18.56
CA SER A 681 32.12 -4.20 19.12
C SER A 681 32.09 -5.30 18.06
N PRO A 682 33.21 -6.00 17.79
CA PRO A 682 34.54 -5.87 18.41
C PRO A 682 35.34 -4.64 17.91
N ARG A 683 36.20 -4.08 18.78
CA ARG A 683 37.03 -2.91 18.44
C ARG A 683 38.19 -3.33 17.52
N PRO A 684 38.38 -2.71 16.34
CA PRO A 684 39.56 -2.95 15.51
C PRO A 684 40.83 -2.41 16.20
N ASN A 685 42.01 -2.91 15.82
CA ASN A 685 43.27 -2.33 16.29
C ASN A 685 43.40 -0.88 15.78
N THR A 686 43.92 0.02 16.62
CA THR A 686 44.14 1.43 16.24
C THR A 686 45.62 1.67 15.97
N PHE A 687 45.93 2.20 14.79
CA PHE A 687 47.28 2.61 14.40
C PHE A 687 47.43 4.13 14.52
N SER A 688 48.63 4.59 14.89
CA SER A 688 48.93 6.03 14.90
C SER A 688 49.18 6.54 13.48
N TYR A 689 48.85 7.81 13.21
CA TYR A 689 49.10 8.40 11.90
C TYR A 689 50.59 8.43 11.56
N SER A 690 51.45 8.71 12.54
CA SER A 690 52.91 8.72 12.37
C SER A 690 53.45 7.35 11.97
N GLU A 691 52.90 6.26 12.53
CA GLU A 691 53.26 4.89 12.15
C GLU A 691 52.86 4.56 10.71
N LEU A 692 51.63 4.88 10.29
CA LEU A 692 51.18 4.64 8.91
C LEU A 692 51.89 5.55 7.90
N LYS A 693 52.21 6.79 8.30
CA LYS A 693 53.02 7.72 7.51
C LYS A 693 54.42 7.15 7.28
N ALA A 694 55.07 6.63 8.31
CA ALA A 694 56.37 5.98 8.17
C ALA A 694 56.28 4.70 7.31
N ALA A 695 55.25 3.87 7.55
CA ALA A 695 55.04 2.61 6.84
C ALA A 695 54.83 2.79 5.33
N THR A 696 54.25 3.93 4.91
CA THR A 696 53.94 4.25 3.49
C THR A 696 54.95 5.18 2.84
N GLU A 697 56.05 5.51 3.53
CA GLU A 697 57.07 6.48 3.10
C GLU A 697 56.47 7.87 2.80
N ASP A 698 55.65 8.37 3.73
CA ASP A 698 54.87 9.61 3.57
C ASP A 698 53.89 9.55 2.39
N PHE A 699 53.15 8.43 2.28
CA PHE A 699 52.18 8.20 1.21
C PHE A 699 52.77 8.43 -0.19
N ASN A 700 54.00 7.93 -0.40
CA ASN A 700 54.75 8.09 -1.64
C ASN A 700 53.91 7.63 -2.84
N PRO A 701 53.76 8.44 -3.91
CA PRO A 701 53.00 8.07 -5.11
C PRO A 701 53.45 6.75 -5.75
N SER A 702 54.72 6.37 -5.59
CA SER A 702 55.25 5.08 -6.08
C SER A 702 54.68 3.86 -5.33
N ASN A 703 54.19 4.05 -4.11
CA ASN A 703 53.52 3.02 -3.31
C ASN A 703 52.00 2.97 -3.56
N LYS A 704 51.45 3.82 -4.43
CA LYS A 704 50.02 3.84 -4.73
C LYS A 704 49.60 2.59 -5.50
N LEU A 705 48.68 1.82 -4.91
CA LEU A 705 48.14 0.58 -5.48
C LEU A 705 46.95 0.84 -6.41
N GLY A 706 46.17 1.89 -6.12
CA GLY A 706 44.99 2.29 -6.89
C GLY A 706 44.27 3.46 -6.23
N GLU A 707 43.29 4.03 -6.93
CA GLU A 707 42.42 5.09 -6.42
C GLU A 707 40.99 4.85 -6.90
N GLY A 708 40.06 4.72 -5.95
CA GLY A 708 38.63 4.60 -6.21
C GLY A 708 37.87 5.85 -5.77
N GLY A 709 36.54 5.83 -5.85
CA GLY A 709 35.67 6.96 -5.46
C GLY A 709 35.76 7.40 -3.99
N PHE A 710 36.50 6.67 -3.16
CA PHE A 710 36.63 6.89 -1.72
C PHE A 710 38.05 7.26 -1.28
N GLY A 711 38.99 7.36 -2.23
CA GLY A 711 40.36 7.82 -2.00
C GLY A 711 41.43 6.81 -2.39
N PRO A 712 42.72 7.20 -2.30
CA PRO A 712 43.84 6.39 -2.73
C PRO A 712 44.21 5.29 -1.72
N VAL A 713 44.71 4.16 -2.25
CA VAL A 713 45.24 3.02 -1.47
C VAL A 713 46.74 2.91 -1.70
N TYR A 714 47.50 2.81 -0.61
CA TYR A 714 48.96 2.72 -0.63
C TYR A 714 49.45 1.39 -0.06
N LYS A 715 50.54 0.86 -0.62
CA LYS A 715 51.32 -0.21 -0.01
C LYS A 715 52.13 0.36 1.14
N GLY A 716 52.16 -0.33 2.27
CA GLY A 716 53.01 0.02 3.39
C GLY A 716 53.64 -1.20 4.04
N THR A 717 54.73 -0.99 4.78
CA THR A 717 55.37 -2.02 5.61
C THR A 717 55.36 -1.55 7.07
N LEU A 718 54.62 -2.25 7.92
CA LEU A 718 54.52 -1.95 9.35
C LEU A 718 55.84 -2.26 10.07
N SER A 719 55.98 -1.75 11.30
CA SER A 719 57.18 -1.92 12.14
C SER A 719 57.50 -3.39 12.47
N ASP A 720 56.51 -4.28 12.43
CA ASP A 720 56.63 -5.73 12.60
C ASP A 720 57.05 -6.47 11.30
N GLY A 721 57.31 -5.74 10.22
CA GLY A 721 57.66 -6.30 8.91
C GLY A 721 56.46 -6.75 8.07
N LYS A 722 55.22 -6.58 8.56
CA LYS A 722 54.02 -6.98 7.83
C LYS A 722 53.72 -5.98 6.71
N VAL A 723 53.53 -6.50 5.49
CA VAL A 723 53.09 -5.69 4.33
C VAL A 723 51.58 -5.52 4.38
N VAL A 724 51.11 -4.28 4.25
CA VAL A 724 49.70 -3.89 4.39
C VAL A 724 49.25 -2.99 3.24
N ALA A 725 47.93 -2.92 3.03
CA ALA A 725 47.31 -1.94 2.15
C ALA A 725 46.59 -0.88 3.01
N VAL A 726 47.01 0.38 2.87
CA VAL A 726 46.47 1.52 3.64
C VAL A 726 45.56 2.35 2.73
N LYS A 727 44.25 2.30 2.99
CA LYS A 727 43.23 3.07 2.28
C LYS A 727 43.02 4.41 3.00
N GLN A 728 43.31 5.51 2.31
CA GLN A 728 43.10 6.86 2.82
C GLN A 728 41.75 7.38 2.34
N LEU A 729 40.85 7.73 3.26
CA LEU A 729 39.53 8.22 2.90
C LEU A 729 39.52 9.74 2.66
N SER A 730 38.85 10.17 1.60
CA SER A 730 38.62 11.59 1.35
C SER A 730 37.55 12.15 2.30
N VAL A 731 37.96 13.00 3.25
CA VAL A 731 37.07 13.57 4.28
C VAL A 731 36.31 14.81 3.78
N ALA A 732 36.41 15.15 2.50
CA ALA A 732 35.77 16.33 1.91
C ALA A 732 34.21 16.25 1.84
N SER A 733 33.60 15.11 2.19
CA SER A 733 32.14 14.93 2.15
C SER A 733 31.60 14.14 3.35
N ASN A 734 30.37 14.44 3.79
CA ASN A 734 29.66 13.68 4.83
C ASN A 734 29.52 12.19 4.48
N GLN A 735 29.51 11.85 3.18
CA GLN A 735 29.42 10.47 2.68
C GLN A 735 30.66 9.64 3.04
N GLY A 736 31.86 10.25 3.03
CA GLY A 736 33.11 9.54 3.39
C GLY A 736 33.17 9.13 4.87
N LYS A 737 32.54 9.92 5.76
CA LYS A 737 32.46 9.61 7.19
C LYS A 737 31.55 8.41 7.46
N ASP A 738 30.38 8.35 6.84
CA ASP A 738 29.42 7.24 7.01
C ASP A 738 29.96 5.91 6.47
N GLN A 739 30.71 5.96 5.35
CA GLN A 739 31.33 4.78 4.76
C GLN A 739 32.46 4.22 5.63
N PHE A 740 33.29 5.08 6.23
CA PHE A 740 34.32 4.66 7.18
C PHE A 740 33.74 3.85 8.35
N VAL A 741 32.68 4.38 8.97
CA VAL A 741 32.03 3.75 10.11
C VAL A 741 31.37 2.42 9.68
N THR A 742 30.72 2.41 8.52
CA THR A 742 30.05 1.22 7.97
C THR A 742 31.05 0.10 7.66
N GLU A 743 32.18 0.46 7.03
CA GLU A 743 33.22 -0.49 6.63
C GLU A 743 33.84 -1.15 7.88
N ILE A 744 34.20 -0.36 8.91
CA ILE A 744 34.69 -0.87 10.20
C ILE A 744 33.65 -1.77 10.88
N ALA A 745 32.41 -1.30 11.01
CA ALA A 745 31.37 -2.03 11.74
C ALA A 745 31.02 -3.37 11.06
N THR A 746 31.04 -3.41 9.72
CA THR A 746 30.69 -4.61 8.96
C THR A 746 31.83 -5.61 8.93
N ILE A 747 33.05 -5.18 8.54
CA ILE A 747 34.18 -6.09 8.36
C ILE A 747 34.74 -6.61 9.69
N SER A 748 34.57 -5.88 10.79
CA SER A 748 34.95 -6.35 12.13
C SER A 748 33.99 -7.42 12.67
N ALA A 749 32.78 -7.51 12.12
CA ALA A 749 31.76 -8.49 12.54
C ALA A 749 31.87 -9.83 11.79
N VAL A 750 32.69 -9.92 10.73
CA VAL A 750 32.79 -11.09 9.86
C VAL A 750 34.22 -11.55 9.64
N GLN A 751 34.42 -12.86 9.54
CA GLN A 751 35.71 -13.44 9.17
C GLN A 751 35.48 -14.68 8.31
N HIS A 752 35.96 -14.63 7.07
CA HIS A 752 35.81 -15.73 6.12
C HIS A 752 36.98 -15.71 5.12
N ARG A 753 37.38 -16.89 4.61
CA ARG A 753 38.56 -17.03 3.72
C ARG A 753 38.45 -16.21 2.42
N ASN A 754 37.22 -15.99 1.96
CA ASN A 754 36.91 -15.24 0.74
C ASN A 754 36.47 -13.79 0.97
N LEU A 755 36.74 -13.21 2.15
CA LEU A 755 36.55 -11.79 2.44
C LEU A 755 37.89 -11.18 2.86
N VAL A 756 38.14 -9.93 2.51
CA VAL A 756 39.38 -9.23 2.87
C VAL A 756 39.44 -9.00 4.38
N LYS A 757 40.60 -9.27 4.99
CA LYS A 757 40.83 -9.04 6.42
C LYS A 757 41.24 -7.59 6.69
N LEU A 758 40.46 -6.92 7.55
CA LEU A 758 40.85 -5.64 8.15
C LEU A 758 41.80 -5.90 9.33
N TYR A 759 42.96 -5.25 9.33
CA TYR A 759 43.91 -5.28 10.46
C TYR A 759 43.64 -4.18 11.48
N GLY A 760 43.15 -3.03 11.05
CA GLY A 760 42.83 -1.92 11.94
C GLY A 760 42.49 -0.63 11.22
N CYS A 761 42.39 0.45 11.99
CA CYS A 761 42.11 1.79 11.49
C CYS A 761 42.98 2.86 12.17
N CYS A 762 43.05 4.05 11.60
CA CYS A 762 43.64 5.23 12.23
C CYS A 762 42.61 6.36 12.21
N ILE A 763 42.38 6.95 13.37
CA ILE A 763 41.53 8.12 13.59
C ILE A 763 42.43 9.18 14.24
N GLY A 764 42.55 10.34 13.62
CA GLY A 764 43.28 11.48 14.19
C GLY A 764 42.90 12.78 13.48
N GLY A 765 42.15 13.64 14.16
CA GLY A 765 41.55 14.85 13.60
C GLY A 765 40.72 14.55 12.34
N ASN A 766 40.96 15.32 11.27
CA ASN A 766 40.27 15.12 9.99
C ASN A 766 40.83 13.97 9.13
N ARG A 767 41.60 13.03 9.69
CA ARG A 767 42.25 11.93 8.94
C ARG A 767 41.67 10.58 9.34
N ARG A 768 41.15 9.84 8.36
CA ARG A 768 40.53 8.51 8.52
C ARG A 768 41.21 7.52 7.58
N LEU A 769 41.90 6.53 8.13
CA LEU A 769 42.60 5.50 7.35
C LEU A 769 42.17 4.08 7.76
N LEU A 770 42.12 3.17 6.81
CA LEU A 770 41.84 1.75 7.01
C LEU A 770 43.05 0.92 6.58
N VAL A 771 43.40 -0.10 7.37
CA VAL A 771 44.57 -0.95 7.14
C VAL A 771 44.12 -2.38 6.86
N TYR A 772 44.36 -2.86 5.65
CA TYR A 772 43.99 -4.18 5.15
C TYR A 772 45.20 -5.10 4.96
N GLU A 773 44.94 -6.39 4.83
CA GLU A 773 45.93 -7.31 4.25
C GLU A 773 46.31 -6.89 2.83
N TYR A 774 47.60 -6.94 2.50
CA TYR A 774 48.07 -6.68 1.16
C TYR A 774 47.89 -7.92 0.28
N LEU A 775 47.26 -7.74 -0.88
CA LEU A 775 47.00 -8.79 -1.86
C LEU A 775 47.83 -8.54 -3.12
N VAL A 776 48.77 -9.45 -3.39
CA VAL A 776 49.84 -9.27 -4.39
C VAL A 776 49.32 -9.20 -5.82
N ASN A 777 48.24 -9.92 -6.13
CA ASN A 777 47.67 -10.02 -7.47
C ASN A 777 46.57 -8.96 -7.76
N LYS A 778 46.43 -7.97 -6.87
CA LYS A 778 45.48 -6.84 -7.01
C LYS A 778 44.03 -7.31 -7.24
N SER A 779 43.23 -6.56 -8.00
CA SER A 779 41.83 -6.84 -8.27
C SER A 779 41.60 -7.67 -9.54
N LEU A 780 40.44 -8.33 -9.60
CA LEU A 780 40.08 -9.26 -10.67
C LEU A 780 39.94 -8.57 -12.03
N ASP A 781 39.47 -7.33 -12.09
CA ASP A 781 39.44 -6.53 -13.32
C ASP A 781 40.84 -6.29 -13.89
N HIS A 782 41.83 -6.02 -13.03
CA HIS A 782 43.22 -5.92 -13.44
C HIS A 782 43.76 -7.24 -13.98
N ALA A 783 43.36 -8.38 -13.42
CA ALA A 783 43.76 -9.71 -13.88
C ALA A 783 43.06 -10.14 -15.19
N LEU A 784 41.82 -9.71 -15.42
CA LEU A 784 41.06 -10.06 -16.62
C LEU A 784 41.44 -9.20 -17.84
N TRP A 785 41.64 -7.89 -17.67
CA TRP A 785 41.89 -6.98 -18.80
C TRP A 785 42.93 -5.87 -18.53
N GLY A 786 43.54 -5.80 -17.35
CA GLY A 786 44.47 -4.72 -16.99
C GLY A 786 45.96 -5.02 -17.27
N GLN A 787 46.49 -6.13 -16.75
CA GLN A 787 47.92 -6.50 -16.83
C GLN A 787 48.14 -7.71 -17.75
N LYS A 788 49.15 -7.62 -18.64
CA LYS A 788 49.49 -8.70 -19.59
C LYS A 788 50.30 -9.87 -18.99
N ASP A 789 50.67 -9.77 -17.71
CA ASP A 789 51.60 -10.72 -17.07
C ASP A 789 50.90 -11.89 -16.36
N LEU A 790 49.59 -11.79 -16.12
CA LEU A 790 48.81 -12.78 -15.37
C LEU A 790 47.73 -13.38 -16.28
N HIS A 791 47.94 -14.61 -16.75
CA HIS A 791 46.96 -15.32 -17.58
C HIS A 791 46.11 -16.24 -16.71
N LEU A 792 44.80 -15.98 -16.64
CA LEU A 792 43.85 -16.81 -15.90
C LEU A 792 43.29 -17.89 -16.83
N ASP A 793 43.72 -19.13 -16.61
CA ASP A 793 43.17 -20.31 -17.27
C ASP A 793 41.72 -20.61 -16.81
N TRP A 794 41.05 -21.53 -17.50
CA TRP A 794 39.66 -21.86 -17.19
C TRP A 794 39.45 -22.39 -15.76
N PRO A 795 40.24 -23.36 -15.26
CA PRO A 795 40.09 -23.85 -13.88
C PRO A 795 40.22 -22.75 -12.84
N THR A 796 41.15 -21.81 -13.05
CA THR A 796 41.34 -20.66 -12.15
C THR A 796 40.14 -19.73 -12.18
N ARG A 797 39.61 -19.39 -13.38
CA ARG A 797 38.42 -18.55 -13.53
C ARG A 797 37.18 -19.18 -12.88
N PHE A 798 36.97 -20.48 -13.10
CA PHE A 798 35.87 -21.22 -12.48
C PHE A 798 35.99 -21.21 -10.95
N ASN A 799 37.19 -21.45 -10.42
CA ASN A 799 37.45 -21.43 -8.99
C ASN A 799 37.22 -20.02 -8.40
N ILE A 800 37.63 -18.95 -9.09
CA ILE A 800 37.36 -17.57 -8.69
C ILE A 800 35.84 -17.32 -8.62
N CYS A 801 35.08 -17.73 -9.63
CA CYS A 801 33.62 -17.61 -9.63
C CYS A 801 32.97 -18.36 -8.45
N LEU A 802 33.38 -19.61 -8.22
CA LEU A 802 32.85 -20.46 -7.14
C LEU A 802 33.19 -19.92 -5.75
N LEU A 803 34.43 -19.51 -5.52
CA LEU A 803 34.89 -18.99 -4.23
C LEU A 803 34.30 -17.61 -3.92
N THR A 804 34.03 -16.79 -4.94
CA THR A 804 33.29 -15.54 -4.79
C THR A 804 31.84 -15.82 -4.37
N ALA A 805 31.19 -16.82 -4.98
CA ALA A 805 29.85 -17.25 -4.59
C ALA A 805 29.79 -17.72 -3.13
N LYS A 806 30.81 -18.47 -2.66
CA LYS A 806 30.94 -18.90 -1.25
C LYS A 806 31.08 -17.71 -0.30
N GLY A 807 31.86 -16.68 -0.67
CA GLY A 807 31.97 -15.45 0.12
C GLY A 807 30.64 -14.72 0.28
N LEU A 808 29.85 -14.62 -0.78
CA LEU A 808 28.52 -13.99 -0.72
C LEU A 808 27.48 -14.85 0.02
N ALA A 809 27.50 -16.18 -0.17
CA ALA A 809 26.63 -17.08 0.60
C ALA A 809 26.88 -16.96 2.10
N TYR A 810 28.14 -16.86 2.52
CA TYR A 810 28.48 -16.60 3.91
C TYR A 810 27.87 -15.29 4.42
N LEU A 811 27.97 -14.18 3.68
CA LEU A 811 27.40 -12.88 4.07
C LEU A 811 25.86 -12.89 4.14
N HIS A 812 25.20 -13.64 3.25
CA HIS A 812 23.73 -13.64 3.14
C HIS A 812 23.05 -14.65 4.05
N GLU A 813 23.70 -15.79 4.31
CA GLU A 813 23.04 -16.97 4.87
C GLU A 813 23.68 -17.44 6.19
N GLU A 814 24.99 -17.23 6.38
CA GLU A 814 25.74 -17.75 7.54
C GLU A 814 26.14 -16.69 8.57
N SER A 815 26.35 -15.43 8.15
CA SER A 815 26.75 -14.34 9.04
C SER A 815 25.59 -13.88 9.91
N ARG A 816 25.89 -13.48 11.16
CA ARG A 816 24.91 -12.90 12.09
C ARG A 816 25.46 -11.60 12.68
N PRO A 817 24.90 -10.43 12.30
CA PRO A 817 23.76 -10.21 11.39
C PRO A 817 24.07 -10.55 9.92
N LYS A 818 23.02 -10.75 9.10
CA LYS A 818 23.14 -10.91 7.64
C LYS A 818 23.59 -9.60 7.01
N ILE A 819 24.43 -9.66 5.99
CA ILE A 819 25.06 -8.49 5.37
C ILE A 819 24.80 -8.49 3.88
N VAL A 820 24.27 -7.38 3.35
CA VAL A 820 24.19 -7.14 1.91
C VAL A 820 25.30 -6.18 1.50
N HIS A 821 26.17 -6.60 0.57
CA HIS A 821 27.39 -5.91 0.17
C HIS A 821 27.12 -4.64 -0.66
N ARG A 822 26.17 -4.69 -1.60
CA ARG A 822 25.68 -3.60 -2.47
C ARG A 822 26.63 -3.09 -3.56
N ASP A 823 27.92 -3.41 -3.49
CA ASP A 823 28.90 -3.03 -4.52
C ASP A 823 29.77 -4.20 -4.97
N VAL A 824 29.14 -5.33 -5.31
CA VAL A 824 29.84 -6.49 -5.87
C VAL A 824 30.17 -6.22 -7.34
N LYS A 825 31.46 -6.18 -7.67
CA LYS A 825 32.01 -5.94 -9.01
C LYS A 825 33.44 -6.48 -9.11
N ALA A 826 33.96 -6.68 -10.31
CA ALA A 826 35.31 -7.22 -10.51
C ALA A 826 36.41 -6.40 -9.80
N SER A 827 36.31 -5.07 -9.76
CA SER A 827 37.31 -4.21 -9.07
C SER A 827 37.32 -4.38 -7.54
N ASN A 828 36.23 -4.91 -6.96
CA ASN A 828 36.10 -5.13 -5.52
C ASN A 828 36.39 -6.59 -5.13
N ILE A 829 36.80 -7.44 -6.08
CA ILE A 829 37.25 -8.81 -5.83
C ILE A 829 38.75 -8.82 -5.99
N LEU A 830 39.48 -9.00 -4.88
CA LEU A 830 40.93 -9.01 -4.84
C LEU A 830 41.47 -10.45 -4.86
N LEU A 831 42.67 -10.65 -5.39
CA LEU A 831 43.30 -11.96 -5.55
C LEU A 831 44.53 -12.09 -4.65
N ASP A 832 44.56 -13.13 -3.82
CA ASP A 832 45.75 -13.47 -3.03
C ASP A 832 46.84 -14.15 -3.88
N ALA A 833 47.95 -14.54 -3.25
CA ALA A 833 49.10 -15.14 -3.93
C ALA A 833 48.74 -16.45 -4.65
N GLU A 834 47.73 -17.17 -4.17
CA GLU A 834 47.21 -18.41 -4.73
C GLU A 834 46.03 -18.18 -5.70
N LEU A 835 45.78 -16.94 -6.11
CA LEU A 835 44.67 -16.55 -6.99
C LEU A 835 43.28 -16.87 -6.39
N CYS A 836 43.17 -16.99 -5.07
CA CYS A 836 41.88 -17.12 -4.40
C CYS A 836 41.23 -15.74 -4.25
N PRO A 837 39.93 -15.60 -4.56
CA PRO A 837 39.24 -14.32 -4.48
C PRO A 837 38.87 -13.95 -3.05
N LYS A 838 38.99 -12.66 -2.75
CA LYS A 838 38.56 -12.01 -1.52
C LYS A 838 37.71 -10.77 -1.84
N ILE A 839 36.47 -10.77 -1.38
CA ILE A 839 35.54 -9.65 -1.53
C ILE A 839 35.98 -8.51 -0.60
N SER A 840 36.03 -7.30 -1.15
CA SER A 840 36.52 -6.07 -0.51
C SER A 840 35.53 -4.91 -0.68
N ASP A 841 35.81 -3.80 0.01
CA ASP A 841 35.05 -2.54 -0.05
C ASP A 841 33.61 -2.60 0.51
N PHE A 842 33.52 -2.78 1.83
CA PHE A 842 32.26 -2.83 2.58
C PHE A 842 31.69 -1.45 2.93
N GLY A 843 32.20 -0.36 2.34
CA GLY A 843 31.77 1.00 2.64
C GLY A 843 30.29 1.27 2.36
N LEU A 844 29.67 0.48 1.47
CA LEU A 844 28.23 0.55 1.16
C LEU A 844 27.41 -0.57 1.81
N ALA A 845 28.04 -1.50 2.53
CA ALA A 845 27.38 -2.67 3.08
C ALA A 845 26.26 -2.31 4.07
N LYS A 846 25.27 -3.19 4.22
CA LYS A 846 24.15 -2.96 5.14
C LYS A 846 23.77 -4.21 5.90
N LEU A 847 23.64 -4.06 7.22
CA LEU A 847 23.22 -5.10 8.15
C LEU A 847 21.70 -5.30 8.05
N TYR A 848 21.27 -6.57 8.04
CA TYR A 848 19.90 -7.01 7.83
C TYR A 848 19.40 -7.91 8.97
N ASP A 849 18.13 -7.77 9.37
CA ASP A 849 17.47 -8.55 10.42
C ASP A 849 16.47 -9.55 9.79
N ASP A 850 16.52 -10.81 10.24
CA ASP A 850 15.79 -11.97 9.70
C ASP A 850 14.26 -11.83 9.64
N LYS A 851 13.69 -10.83 10.33
CA LYS A 851 12.24 -10.61 10.40
C LYS A 851 11.68 -9.71 9.30
N LYS A 852 12.52 -9.10 8.47
CA LYS A 852 12.11 -8.22 7.37
C LYS A 852 12.07 -9.02 6.06
N THR A 853 11.32 -8.55 5.05
CA THR A 853 11.31 -9.15 3.70
C THR A 853 12.21 -8.40 2.72
N HIS A 854 12.54 -7.14 3.02
CA HIS A 854 13.46 -6.27 2.30
C HIS A 854 13.77 -5.03 3.18
N ILE A 855 14.81 -4.28 2.85
CA ILE A 855 15.14 -2.99 3.45
C ILE A 855 14.94 -1.92 2.39
N THR A 856 14.15 -0.87 2.65
CA THR A 856 14.13 0.30 1.76
C THR A 856 15.38 1.15 2.03
N SER A 857 16.23 1.35 1.03
CA SER A 857 17.46 2.13 1.12
C SER A 857 17.71 2.89 -0.17
N ARG A 858 18.29 4.10 -0.10
CA ARG A 858 18.74 4.84 -1.30
C ARG A 858 19.62 3.93 -2.14
N ALA A 859 19.37 3.86 -3.45
CA ALA A 859 20.21 3.13 -4.39
C ALA A 859 21.64 3.69 -4.33
N ALA A 860 22.59 2.84 -3.99
CA ALA A 860 24.02 3.14 -4.02
C ALA A 860 24.75 1.86 -4.41
N GLY A 861 25.74 2.00 -5.28
CA GLY A 861 26.47 0.92 -5.93
C GLY A 861 26.87 1.35 -7.34
N THR A 862 27.59 0.50 -8.05
CA THR A 862 28.15 0.82 -9.36
C THR A 862 27.15 0.58 -10.50
N VAL A 863 26.97 1.57 -11.38
CA VAL A 863 26.10 1.47 -12.57
C VAL A 863 26.50 0.27 -13.41
N GLY A 864 25.50 -0.49 -13.89
CA GLY A 864 25.68 -1.74 -14.62
C GLY A 864 25.74 -3.00 -13.74
N TYR A 865 26.04 -2.89 -12.45
CA TYR A 865 25.93 -3.99 -11.48
C TYR A 865 24.68 -3.87 -10.61
N LEU A 866 24.05 -2.69 -10.60
CA LEU A 866 22.84 -2.44 -9.83
C LEU A 866 21.65 -3.26 -10.33
N ALA A 867 21.05 -4.03 -9.43
CA ALA A 867 19.82 -4.75 -9.71
C ALA A 867 18.65 -3.80 -10.03
N PRO A 868 17.77 -4.11 -10.99
CA PRO A 868 16.71 -3.20 -11.44
C PRO A 868 15.75 -2.78 -10.33
N GLU A 869 15.28 -3.71 -9.50
CA GLU A 869 14.40 -3.41 -8.37
C GLU A 869 15.05 -2.49 -7.35
N TYR A 870 16.37 -2.58 -7.20
CA TYR A 870 17.12 -1.79 -6.24
C TYR A 870 17.40 -0.39 -6.79
N ALA A 871 17.79 -0.29 -8.06
CA ALA A 871 17.96 0.97 -8.76
C ALA A 871 16.65 1.75 -8.89
N MET A 872 15.54 1.07 -9.20
CA MET A 872 14.25 1.70 -9.49
C MET A 872 13.39 1.94 -8.23
N ARG A 873 13.41 1.03 -7.25
CA ARG A 873 12.52 1.07 -6.08
C ARG A 873 13.25 1.25 -4.74
N GLY A 874 14.57 1.16 -4.71
CA GLY A 874 15.35 1.16 -3.47
C GLY A 874 15.08 -0.06 -2.57
N HIS A 875 14.49 -1.13 -3.12
CA HIS A 875 14.23 -2.39 -2.40
C HIS A 875 15.52 -3.19 -2.28
N LEU A 876 16.14 -3.19 -1.10
CA LEU A 876 17.37 -3.91 -0.82
C LEU A 876 17.06 -5.27 -0.19
N THR A 877 17.47 -6.32 -0.88
CA THR A 877 17.51 -7.71 -0.39
C THR A 877 18.88 -8.29 -0.75
N GLU A 878 19.20 -9.48 -0.24
CA GLU A 878 20.37 -10.23 -0.67
C GLU A 878 20.40 -10.49 -2.19
N LYS A 879 19.22 -10.48 -2.85
CA LYS A 879 19.09 -10.68 -4.30
C LYS A 879 19.72 -9.58 -5.15
N VAL A 880 20.05 -8.43 -4.57
CA VAL A 880 20.79 -7.35 -5.25
C VAL A 880 22.24 -7.77 -5.50
N ASP A 881 22.86 -8.40 -4.50
CA ASP A 881 24.21 -8.95 -4.63
C ASP A 881 24.21 -10.17 -5.56
N VAL A 882 23.14 -10.99 -5.54
CA VAL A 882 22.98 -12.12 -6.49
C VAL A 882 22.98 -11.61 -7.93
N PHE A 883 22.25 -10.53 -8.22
CA PHE A 883 22.26 -9.91 -9.54
C PHE A 883 23.65 -9.41 -9.93
N SER A 884 24.30 -8.69 -9.02
CA SER A 884 25.65 -8.16 -9.22
C SER A 884 26.68 -9.28 -9.48
N PHE A 885 26.57 -10.39 -8.75
CA PHE A 885 27.35 -11.61 -8.95
C PHE A 885 27.12 -12.22 -10.34
N GLY A 886 25.89 -12.24 -10.83
CA GLY A 886 25.59 -12.71 -12.18
C GLY A 886 26.31 -11.90 -13.27
N VAL A 887 26.43 -10.58 -13.08
CA VAL A 887 27.23 -9.72 -13.98
C VAL A 887 28.72 -10.05 -13.88
N VAL A 888 29.26 -10.18 -12.66
CA VAL A 888 30.67 -10.58 -12.44
C VAL A 888 30.98 -11.95 -13.04
N ALA A 889 30.05 -12.91 -12.95
CA ALA A 889 30.20 -14.22 -13.58
C ALA A 889 30.34 -14.10 -15.10
N LEU A 890 29.58 -13.20 -15.75
CA LEU A 890 29.75 -12.88 -17.17
C LEU A 890 31.12 -12.24 -17.44
N GLU A 891 31.59 -11.32 -16.60
CA GLU A 891 32.93 -10.70 -16.78
C GLU A 891 34.06 -11.74 -16.71
N ILE A 892 33.97 -12.69 -15.77
CA ILE A 892 34.95 -13.77 -15.61
C ILE A 892 35.03 -14.63 -16.86
N ILE A 893 33.89 -15.09 -17.39
CA ILE A 893 33.88 -16.00 -18.54
C ILE A 893 34.22 -15.30 -19.86
N THR A 894 33.87 -14.01 -19.99
CA THR A 894 34.07 -13.27 -21.24
C THR A 894 35.42 -12.56 -21.30
N GLY A 895 36.07 -12.32 -20.15
CA GLY A 895 37.27 -11.49 -20.07
C GLY A 895 37.02 -10.02 -20.44
N ARG A 896 35.76 -9.57 -20.41
CA ARG A 896 35.35 -8.22 -20.83
C ARG A 896 34.74 -7.44 -19.67
N PRO A 897 34.97 -6.12 -19.59
CA PRO A 897 34.28 -5.28 -18.60
C PRO A 897 32.79 -5.15 -18.92
N ASN A 898 31.99 -4.89 -17.88
CA ASN A 898 30.53 -4.72 -18.00
C ASN A 898 30.08 -3.69 -19.04
N SER A 899 30.85 -2.62 -19.25
CA SER A 899 30.65 -1.67 -20.35
C SER A 899 31.96 -1.33 -21.04
N ASP A 900 32.00 -1.41 -22.37
CA ASP A 900 33.14 -0.99 -23.20
C ASP A 900 32.64 -0.14 -24.38
N ASN A 901 32.86 1.16 -24.28
CA ASN A 901 32.43 2.14 -25.29
C ASN A 901 33.26 2.06 -26.59
N ARG A 902 34.30 1.22 -26.66
CA ARG A 902 35.13 1.02 -27.86
C ARG A 902 34.52 0.03 -28.86
N LEU A 903 33.42 -0.64 -28.49
CA LEU A 903 32.80 -1.70 -29.27
C LEU A 903 31.53 -1.21 -29.99
N GLU A 904 31.14 -1.92 -31.05
CA GLU A 904 29.99 -1.57 -31.89
C GLU A 904 28.67 -1.48 -31.10
N ASP A 905 27.74 -0.63 -31.58
CA ASP A 905 26.37 -0.48 -31.07
C ASP A 905 25.69 -1.85 -30.97
N GLY A 906 25.50 -2.35 -29.75
CA GLY A 906 24.97 -3.68 -29.45
C GLY A 906 25.93 -4.58 -28.66
N ARG A 907 27.23 -4.27 -28.64
CA ARG A 907 28.26 -4.95 -27.81
C ARG A 907 28.78 -4.12 -26.65
N VAL A 908 28.37 -2.85 -26.56
CA VAL A 908 28.80 -1.88 -25.54
C VAL A 908 28.51 -2.38 -24.13
N TYR A 909 27.30 -2.90 -23.88
CA TYR A 909 26.91 -3.45 -22.58
C TYR A 909 26.96 -4.99 -22.57
N LEU A 910 27.74 -5.56 -21.65
CA LEU A 910 28.04 -6.99 -21.59
C LEU A 910 26.77 -7.85 -21.47
N LEU A 911 25.85 -7.46 -20.58
CA LEU A 911 24.63 -8.23 -20.33
C LEU A 911 23.69 -8.24 -21.55
N ASN A 912 23.59 -7.13 -22.30
CA ASN A 912 22.77 -7.09 -23.52
C ASN A 912 23.35 -7.98 -24.63
N TRP A 913 24.68 -7.95 -24.79
CA TRP A 913 25.37 -8.82 -25.74
C TRP A 913 25.22 -10.30 -25.38
N ALA A 914 25.33 -10.65 -24.10
CA ALA A 914 25.13 -12.02 -23.62
C ALA A 914 23.72 -12.54 -23.93
N TRP A 915 22.69 -11.74 -23.68
CA TRP A 915 21.31 -12.10 -24.02
C TRP A 915 21.10 -12.28 -25.52
N THR A 916 21.73 -11.44 -26.35
CA THR A 916 21.67 -11.57 -27.82
C THR A 916 22.27 -12.90 -28.30
N LEU A 917 23.39 -13.33 -27.71
CA LEU A 917 23.99 -14.63 -28.02
C LEU A 917 23.17 -15.80 -27.48
N HIS A 918 22.50 -15.63 -26.34
CA HIS A 918 21.58 -16.63 -25.79
C HIS A 918 20.37 -16.85 -26.71
N GLU A 919 19.73 -15.78 -27.17
CA GLU A 919 18.57 -15.82 -28.09
C GLU A 919 18.92 -16.48 -29.43
N ASN A 920 20.18 -16.32 -29.88
CA ASN A 920 20.69 -16.94 -31.11
C ASN A 920 21.27 -18.36 -30.91
N ASN A 921 21.16 -18.96 -29.72
CA ASN A 921 21.76 -20.26 -29.36
C ASN A 921 23.29 -20.34 -29.59
N GLN A 922 24.01 -19.23 -29.42
CA GLN A 922 25.46 -19.11 -29.62
C GLN A 922 26.20 -18.89 -28.30
N LEU A 923 25.78 -19.55 -27.22
CA LEU A 923 26.28 -19.30 -25.85
C LEU A 923 27.79 -19.48 -25.68
N LEU A 924 28.40 -20.47 -26.35
CA LEU A 924 29.85 -20.67 -26.27
C LEU A 924 30.66 -19.54 -26.90
N SER A 925 30.04 -18.69 -27.74
CA SER A 925 30.67 -17.49 -28.30
C SER A 925 30.87 -16.37 -27.27
N LEU A 926 30.34 -16.52 -26.05
CA LEU A 926 30.62 -15.63 -24.93
C LEU A 926 32.01 -15.84 -24.34
N LEU A 927 32.59 -17.02 -24.49
CA LEU A 927 33.83 -17.38 -23.83
C LEU A 927 35.00 -16.55 -24.37
N ASP A 928 35.87 -16.15 -23.45
CA ASP A 928 37.07 -15.40 -23.74
C ASP A 928 37.91 -16.16 -24.79
N PRO A 929 38.16 -15.56 -25.97
CA PRO A 929 38.95 -16.19 -27.03
C PRO A 929 40.38 -16.54 -26.64
N THR A 930 40.89 -15.99 -25.54
CA THR A 930 42.23 -16.29 -25.02
C THR A 930 42.31 -17.59 -24.22
N LEU A 931 41.18 -18.22 -23.89
CA LEU A 931 41.14 -19.53 -23.22
C LEU A 931 41.51 -20.65 -24.19
N ALA A 932 42.66 -21.29 -23.97
CA ALA A 932 43.14 -22.38 -24.83
C ALA A 932 42.35 -23.69 -24.65
N GLU A 933 41.96 -24.01 -23.41
CA GLU A 933 41.18 -25.21 -23.05
C GLU A 933 40.17 -24.86 -21.95
N PHE A 934 38.95 -25.37 -22.06
CA PHE A 934 37.89 -25.22 -21.05
C PHE A 934 36.91 -26.40 -21.12
N ASP A 935 36.23 -26.69 -20.00
CA ASP A 935 35.16 -27.68 -19.98
C ASP A 935 33.85 -27.02 -20.45
N GLU A 936 33.31 -27.50 -21.58
CA GLU A 936 32.08 -26.96 -22.17
C GLU A 936 30.86 -27.07 -21.24
N ASN A 937 30.75 -28.15 -20.46
CA ASN A 937 29.64 -28.35 -19.54
C ASN A 937 29.74 -27.40 -18.35
N GLU A 938 30.94 -27.20 -17.79
CA GLU A 938 31.17 -26.19 -16.76
C GLU A 938 30.86 -24.79 -17.28
N ALA A 939 31.33 -24.46 -18.48
CA ALA A 939 31.10 -23.17 -19.11
C ALA A 939 29.60 -22.89 -19.30
N LEU A 940 28.85 -23.85 -19.85
CA LEU A 940 27.40 -23.73 -20.01
C LEU A 940 26.67 -23.62 -18.66
N ARG A 941 27.13 -24.33 -17.62
CA ARG A 941 26.58 -24.18 -16.26
C ARG A 941 26.80 -22.77 -15.72
N VAL A 942 28.01 -22.23 -15.80
CA VAL A 942 28.31 -20.87 -15.33
C VAL A 942 27.48 -19.83 -16.07
N ILE A 943 27.36 -19.96 -17.40
CA ILE A 943 26.53 -19.08 -18.23
C ILE A 943 25.05 -19.15 -17.80
N GLY A 944 24.50 -20.35 -17.64
CA GLY A 944 23.11 -20.52 -17.22
C GLY A 944 22.84 -19.97 -15.81
N VAL A 945 23.77 -20.17 -14.87
CA VAL A 945 23.74 -19.57 -13.54
C VAL A 945 23.77 -18.04 -13.62
N ALA A 946 24.62 -17.45 -14.46
CA ALA A 946 24.70 -16.01 -14.63
C ALA A 946 23.36 -15.41 -15.13
N PHE A 947 22.67 -16.08 -16.06
CA PHE A 947 21.35 -15.66 -16.53
C PHE A 947 20.24 -15.79 -15.48
N LEU A 948 20.28 -16.85 -14.65
CA LEU A 948 19.34 -16.99 -13.53
C LEU A 948 19.57 -15.91 -12.45
N CYS A 949 20.83 -15.57 -12.19
CA CYS A 949 21.20 -14.51 -11.26
C CYS A 949 20.79 -13.12 -11.76
N THR A 950 20.81 -12.87 -13.08
CA THR A 950 20.50 -11.57 -13.68
C THR A 950 19.03 -11.38 -14.09
N GLN A 951 18.12 -12.26 -13.65
CA GLN A 951 16.69 -12.10 -13.92
C GLN A 951 16.14 -10.75 -13.41
N ALA A 952 15.22 -10.12 -14.15
CA ALA A 952 14.61 -8.85 -13.74
C ALA A 952 13.85 -8.98 -12.41
N SER A 953 13.15 -10.10 -12.20
CA SER A 953 12.44 -10.37 -10.95
C SER A 953 13.36 -10.95 -9.87
N PRO A 954 13.47 -10.34 -8.69
CA PRO A 954 14.27 -10.87 -7.57
C PRO A 954 13.80 -12.23 -7.06
N SER A 955 12.51 -12.54 -7.21
CA SER A 955 11.92 -13.81 -6.77
C SER A 955 12.36 -14.99 -7.64
N LEU A 956 12.76 -14.74 -8.89
CA LEU A 956 13.27 -15.76 -9.82
C LEU A 956 14.77 -16.01 -9.65
N ARG A 957 15.49 -15.10 -8.99
CA ARG A 957 16.92 -15.27 -8.73
C ARG A 957 17.14 -16.32 -7.64
N PRO A 958 18.12 -17.23 -7.80
CA PRO A 958 18.47 -18.22 -6.77
C PRO A 958 19.06 -17.56 -5.51
N SER A 959 19.10 -18.29 -4.39
CA SER A 959 19.97 -17.93 -3.26
C SER A 959 21.43 -18.23 -3.59
N MET A 960 22.39 -17.62 -2.88
CA MET A 960 23.81 -17.87 -3.17
C MET A 960 24.24 -19.30 -2.83
N SER A 961 23.63 -19.95 -1.82
CA SER A 961 23.80 -21.40 -1.60
C SER A 961 23.32 -22.25 -2.77
N ARG A 962 22.19 -21.89 -3.38
CA ARG A 962 21.67 -22.56 -4.58
C ARG A 962 22.56 -22.32 -5.80
N VAL A 963 23.13 -21.11 -5.94
CA VAL A 963 24.14 -20.78 -6.96
C VAL A 963 25.35 -21.71 -6.83
N ILE A 964 25.88 -21.90 -5.62
CA ILE A 964 27.01 -22.80 -5.37
C ILE A 964 26.67 -24.24 -5.78
N ALA A 965 25.50 -24.73 -5.37
CA ALA A 965 25.05 -26.08 -5.74
C ALA A 965 24.95 -26.28 -7.27
N MET A 966 24.47 -25.27 -8.00
CA MET A 966 24.40 -25.30 -9.46
C MET A 966 25.78 -25.26 -10.13
N LEU A 967 26.71 -24.45 -9.60
CA LEU A 967 28.08 -24.36 -10.14
C LEU A 967 28.82 -25.69 -10.00
N VAL A 968 28.75 -26.32 -8.82
CA VAL A 968 29.39 -27.61 -8.52
C VAL A 968 28.71 -28.79 -9.24
N GLY A 969 27.45 -28.62 -9.67
CA GLY A 969 26.70 -29.64 -10.42
C GLY A 969 25.81 -30.53 -9.55
N ASP A 970 25.62 -30.19 -8.27
CA ASP A 970 24.72 -30.90 -7.34
C ASP A 970 23.23 -30.64 -7.62
N THR A 971 22.95 -29.73 -8.56
CA THR A 971 21.61 -29.26 -8.89
C THR A 971 21.55 -28.85 -10.34
N GLU A 972 20.47 -29.22 -11.03
CA GLU A 972 20.23 -28.79 -12.41
C GLU A 972 19.99 -27.27 -12.52
N VAL A 973 20.59 -26.67 -13.54
CA VAL A 973 20.37 -25.27 -13.90
C VAL A 973 19.01 -25.16 -14.59
N GLY A 974 18.05 -24.50 -13.95
CA GLY A 974 16.68 -24.36 -14.49
C GLY A 974 16.63 -23.54 -15.79
N ASN A 975 15.58 -23.77 -16.59
CA ASN A 975 15.38 -23.03 -17.84
C ASN A 975 15.20 -21.53 -17.58
N VAL A 976 15.98 -20.72 -18.27
CA VAL A 976 15.90 -19.26 -18.25
C VAL A 976 14.71 -18.82 -19.11
N THR A 977 13.72 -18.13 -18.54
CA THR A 977 12.42 -17.90 -19.19
C THR A 977 12.24 -16.50 -19.77
N THR A 978 13.00 -15.50 -19.33
CA THR A 978 12.75 -14.09 -19.71
C THR A 978 14.01 -13.22 -19.72
N LYS A 979 14.21 -12.46 -20.80
CA LYS A 979 15.19 -11.36 -20.89
C LYS A 979 14.76 -10.21 -19.95
N PRO A 980 15.67 -9.62 -19.17
CA PRO A 980 15.33 -8.48 -18.32
C PRO A 980 14.81 -7.29 -19.14
N SER A 981 13.62 -6.80 -18.79
CA SER A 981 12.87 -5.80 -19.57
C SER A 981 13.54 -4.43 -19.74
N TYR A 982 14.52 -4.08 -18.90
CA TYR A 982 15.28 -2.84 -19.07
C TYR A 982 16.35 -2.96 -20.18
N LEU A 983 16.68 -4.18 -20.62
CA LEU A 983 17.60 -4.40 -21.76
C LEU A 983 16.91 -4.25 -23.11
N THR A 984 15.58 -4.22 -23.17
CA THR A 984 14.81 -4.04 -24.42
C THR A 984 14.61 -2.56 -24.81
N ASP A 985 14.91 -1.62 -23.92
CA ASP A 985 14.75 -0.16 -24.15
C ASP A 985 16.08 0.63 -24.16
N CYS A 986 17.23 -0.03 -23.98
CA CYS A 986 18.55 0.63 -23.97
C CYS A 986 19.22 0.65 -25.37
N ASP A 987 18.59 1.32 -26.34
CA ASP A 987 19.34 1.90 -27.47
C ASP A 987 19.81 3.29 -27.03
N PHE A 988 21.03 3.37 -26.48
CA PHE A 988 21.73 4.63 -26.22
C PHE A 988 22.16 5.24 -27.56
N LYS A 989 21.22 5.78 -28.31
CA LYS A 989 21.50 6.84 -29.28
C LYS A 989 20.89 8.14 -28.79
N ASP A 990 21.76 9.13 -28.77
CA ASP A 990 21.61 10.51 -28.35
C ASP A 990 21.87 10.86 -26.88
N VAL A 991 22.68 11.93 -26.77
CA VAL A 991 23.15 12.69 -25.61
C VAL A 991 24.44 12.20 -24.94
N THR A 992 25.53 12.13 -25.70
CA THR A 992 26.83 12.64 -25.24
C THR A 992 27.52 13.36 -26.40
N GLY A 993 27.51 14.68 -26.34
CA GLY A 993 28.10 15.56 -27.34
C GLY A 993 27.78 17.00 -27.00
N ASP A 994 28.15 17.40 -25.78
CA ASP A 994 28.51 18.77 -25.40
C ASP A 994 28.57 18.83 -23.88
N TYR A 995 29.79 18.80 -23.33
CA TYR A 995 30.28 19.53 -22.16
C TYR A 995 31.65 18.91 -21.80
N GLU A 996 32.64 19.21 -22.64
CA GLU A 996 34.04 19.15 -22.18
C GLU A 996 34.36 20.42 -21.39
N ASP A 997 34.96 20.16 -20.23
CA ASP A 997 35.88 20.97 -19.44
C ASP A 997 35.90 22.50 -19.60
N LYS A 998 35.57 23.17 -18.49
CA LYS A 998 36.17 24.47 -18.13
C LYS A 998 36.99 24.28 -16.86
N THR A 999 38.30 24.21 -17.03
CA THR A 999 39.27 24.66 -16.03
C THR A 999 40.04 25.85 -16.57
N ASP A 1000 40.22 26.84 -15.71
CA ASP A 1000 40.88 28.12 -15.95
C ASP A 1000 42.32 27.97 -16.44
N THR A 1001 42.73 28.72 -17.47
CA THR A 1001 43.95 29.56 -17.43
C THR A 1001 44.05 30.55 -18.60
N PHE A 1002 44.14 31.83 -18.26
CA PHE A 1002 44.90 32.96 -18.83
C PHE A 1002 45.30 33.05 -20.33
N MET A 1003 45.06 34.28 -20.83
CA MET A 1003 45.84 35.13 -21.75
C MET A 1003 45.57 35.15 -23.28
N ASP A 1004 45.21 36.39 -23.67
CA ASP A 1004 45.65 37.20 -24.80
C ASP A 1004 45.01 37.11 -26.20
N GLU A 1005 44.96 38.31 -26.75
CA GLU A 1005 44.17 38.86 -27.84
C GLU A 1005 44.64 38.47 -29.25
N GLU A 1006 43.73 38.75 -30.19
CA GLU A 1006 43.99 39.21 -31.56
C GLU A 1006 44.59 38.21 -32.58
N SER A 1007 43.79 37.89 -33.60
CA SER A 1007 43.81 38.60 -34.90
C SER A 1007 43.46 37.71 -36.11
N GLN A 1008 42.94 38.39 -37.15
CA GLN A 1008 42.95 38.03 -38.59
C GLN A 1008 41.98 36.93 -39.06
N LYS A 1009 40.97 37.20 -39.91
CA LYS A 1009 40.90 37.78 -41.29
C LYS A 1009 40.64 36.69 -42.33
N SER A 1010 39.43 36.75 -42.90
CA SER A 1010 39.08 36.71 -44.33
C SER A 1010 39.74 35.70 -45.27
N ASN A 1011 38.89 34.93 -45.96
CA ASN A 1011 38.73 34.81 -47.42
C ASN A 1011 38.01 33.48 -47.71
N ALA A 1012 37.28 33.21 -48.79
CA ALA A 1012 36.53 33.91 -49.84
C ALA A 1012 36.19 32.82 -50.89
N SER A 1013 35.22 33.10 -51.77
CA SER A 1013 34.89 32.45 -53.07
C SER A 1013 34.21 31.06 -53.00
N ASP A 1014 32.98 30.85 -53.49
CA ASP A 1014 32.31 31.10 -54.80
C ASP A 1014 32.33 29.84 -55.67
N HIS A 1015 31.14 29.30 -56.03
CA HIS A 1015 30.58 29.48 -57.36
C HIS A 1015 29.24 28.73 -57.58
N SER A 1016 28.38 29.47 -58.28
CA SER A 1016 27.07 29.21 -58.87
C SER A 1016 26.99 28.14 -59.98
N SER A 1017 25.78 27.62 -60.24
CA SER A 1017 25.11 27.83 -61.55
C SER A 1017 23.67 27.29 -61.57
N ASN A 1018 22.82 27.93 -62.37
CA ASN A 1018 21.37 27.79 -62.42
C ASN A 1018 20.89 27.90 -63.88
N GLY A 1019 19.78 27.24 -64.24
CA GLY A 1019 18.91 27.55 -65.39
C GLY A 1019 18.35 26.32 -66.14
N ILE A 1020 17.19 26.30 -66.81
CA ILE A 1020 16.13 27.29 -67.14
C ILE A 1020 14.96 26.56 -67.90
N LYS A 1021 13.70 27.05 -67.77
CA LYS A 1021 12.47 26.96 -68.66
C LYS A 1021 11.69 25.61 -68.79
N SER A 1022 10.34 25.52 -68.93
CA SER A 1022 9.24 26.48 -69.22
C SER A 1022 7.80 25.97 -68.93
N LYS A 1023 6.92 26.91 -68.49
CA LYS A 1023 5.50 27.24 -68.84
C LYS A 1023 4.26 26.31 -68.63
N ASN A 1024 3.30 26.94 -67.91
CA ASN A 1024 1.82 27.03 -68.09
C ASN A 1024 0.87 25.96 -67.51
N ASN A 1025 0.17 26.25 -66.39
CA ASN A 1025 -1.21 26.78 -66.32
C ASN A 1025 -1.82 26.64 -64.90
N THR A 1026 -2.51 27.71 -64.50
CA THR A 1026 -3.31 28.01 -63.30
C THR A 1026 -4.34 26.97 -62.85
N LEU A 1027 -4.40 26.61 -61.56
CA LEU A 1027 -5.39 27.06 -60.54
C LEU A 1027 -5.09 26.39 -59.17
N SER A 1028 -5.46 27.08 -58.06
CA SER A 1028 -5.35 26.72 -56.62
C SER A 1028 -3.96 26.81 -55.96
N GLY A 1029 -3.66 27.98 -55.40
CA GLY A 1029 -2.54 28.21 -54.48
C GLY A 1029 -3.00 28.22 -53.02
N LEU A 1030 -2.64 27.16 -52.29
CA LEU A 1030 -2.42 27.17 -50.85
C LEU A 1030 -1.04 27.81 -50.59
N ASN A 1031 -0.97 28.78 -49.69
CA ASN A 1031 0.29 29.33 -49.19
C ASN A 1031 0.69 28.56 -47.92
N ASP A 1032 1.79 27.81 -48.01
CA ASP A 1032 2.60 27.39 -46.87
C ASP A 1032 3.56 28.52 -46.48
N GLN A 1033 3.53 28.90 -45.20
CA GLN A 1033 4.70 29.37 -44.47
C GLN A 1033 5.16 28.22 -43.54
N PRO A 1034 6.46 28.06 -43.29
CA PRO A 1034 7.01 26.90 -42.61
C PRO A 1034 6.66 26.88 -41.13
N MET A 1035 5.84 25.92 -40.71
CA MET A 1035 5.71 25.57 -39.29
C MET A 1035 6.95 24.79 -38.86
N LEU A 1036 7.67 25.35 -37.88
CA LEU A 1036 8.56 24.57 -37.03
C LEU A 1036 7.78 23.39 -36.44
N SER A 1037 8.31 22.19 -36.64
CA SER A 1037 7.80 20.94 -36.06
C SER A 1037 7.73 21.07 -34.53
N PRO A 1038 6.58 20.73 -33.89
CA PRO A 1038 6.54 20.58 -32.45
C PRO A 1038 7.30 19.30 -32.08
N VAL A 1039 8.29 19.48 -31.22
CA VAL A 1039 9.07 18.42 -30.55
C VAL A 1039 8.14 17.30 -30.07
N ASN A 1040 8.45 16.09 -30.50
CA ASN A 1040 7.81 14.85 -30.08
C ASN A 1040 8.16 14.57 -28.61
N VAL A 1041 7.33 15.04 -27.67
CA VAL A 1041 7.49 14.74 -26.25
C VAL A 1041 6.85 13.37 -25.96
N SER A 1042 7.56 12.30 -26.30
CA SER A 1042 7.20 10.92 -25.97
C SER A 1042 8.21 10.20 -25.06
N GLY A 1043 9.20 10.90 -24.51
CA GLY A 1043 10.16 10.34 -23.55
C GLY A 1043 10.06 10.99 -22.18
N PHE A 1044 9.12 10.57 -21.33
CA PHE A 1044 9.19 10.67 -19.86
C PHE A 1044 8.00 9.90 -19.25
N ARG A 1045 8.15 8.58 -19.14
CA ARG A 1045 7.35 7.75 -18.24
C ARG A 1045 8.31 6.78 -17.57
N GLU A 1046 8.73 7.11 -16.36
CA GLU A 1046 8.92 6.11 -15.31
C GLU A 1046 9.14 6.78 -13.97
N SER A 1047 8.04 6.95 -13.25
CA SER A 1047 8.05 6.91 -11.81
C SER A 1047 6.65 6.49 -11.38
N ILE A 1048 6.52 5.28 -10.83
CA ILE A 1048 5.34 4.85 -10.07
C ILE A 1048 5.92 4.14 -8.86
N GLY A 1049 6.12 4.90 -7.79
CA GLY A 1049 6.44 4.34 -6.48
C GLY A 1049 5.17 3.73 -5.88
N GLU A 1050 5.31 2.57 -5.27
CA GLU A 1050 4.29 1.98 -4.39
C GLU A 1050 4.09 2.92 -3.19
N GLY A 1051 3.14 3.85 -3.32
CA GLY A 1051 2.80 4.87 -2.32
C GLY A 1051 2.55 6.28 -2.88
N ARG A 1052 1.83 6.40 -4.01
CA ARG A 1052 1.45 7.70 -4.60
C ARG A 1052 -0.02 8.04 -4.35
#